data_AF-A0A0B7B4X7-F1
#
_entry.id   AF-A0A0B7B4X7-F1
#
_cell.length_a   1.000
_cell.length_b   1.000
_cell.length_c   1.000
_cell.angle_alpha   90.00
_cell.angle_beta   90.00
_cell.angle_gamma   90.00
#
_symmetry.space_group_name_H-M   'P 1'
#
loop_
_entity.id
_entity.type
_entity.pdbx_description
1 polymer ?
#
loop_
_entity_poly.entity_id
_entity_poly.type
_entity_poly.pdbx_seq_one_letter_code
_entity_poly.pdbx_strand_id
1 'polypeptide(L)'
;KLYVVYIFQVFSYLQQIEINAQMDWVIKLVQVLHKLIRLKLAPDDCQGFLSLVCVLVSTAGPHVFNYDIREGCHFLKTVVAHISVEVYMLLDCINLNNVSDRYSQLDSVYKLLTTVVQFVAETGESIDFDSMIVIYRKLVNISETIMEFLSSVANQQIQFQRNHTVVLISVRTLAAMLSEMTEDATVKLVQLLPFFNLLCQNVEYSDEVVMEVRNAAQAAWVNIKLMDMDGTTGSAGPALPQLSCIPEHTVDKSSNQQPGLPSHTGRRQEEDSETADQVCDTLSALANLQIEAPSSNDTTNISDFKTDVKLPTFSQCDDAGESQTQPSTLIRDSHLCPEDELCENNSSSCVVEDTGKISDSYICLSQKNIDNYASFLASTKTRHVKPQHLSRRKVSFTDTSFIQQKSQDSVVVDQWKPAPNDVLGFLLPAYMLLSDNQIVLEVMVESQIFLTIVNFLKTSLSDLLEGKSSDYPESTTINCLTVVEQVYTSSPPTAAQLECFQELFEVCLLSLPNLLSMSEPPATVCLKLLEVTLSAYRLQMRETQKKSSLARLKHSQSRLFKAGIEYLSTFYEIHQHKNRSQLLDVSDVWTLVGESWCGCVAGLCTLVRSVEDLQDALTRSDMLPEFLSYLANCDDLSNCSDDVERVVQSMISLIETAAEGSPLLLRLIIENQGQTVIKKFSLHKLETCVHNFLQQTH
;
A
#
# COMPACT_ATOMS: atom_id res chain seq x y z
N LYS A 1 11.08 24.21 -28.32
CA LYS A 1 11.26 22.79 -28.73
C LYS A 1 12.72 22.33 -28.72
N LEU A 2 13.66 22.91 -29.50
CA LEU A 2 15.08 22.46 -29.52
C LEU A 2 15.81 22.54 -28.16
N TYR A 3 15.58 23.61 -27.38
CA TYR A 3 16.15 23.75 -26.03
C TYR A 3 15.62 22.72 -25.04
N VAL A 4 14.34 22.34 -25.16
CA VAL A 4 13.71 21.32 -24.32
C VAL A 4 14.39 19.96 -24.57
N VAL A 5 14.55 19.56 -25.84
CA VAL A 5 15.24 18.31 -26.21
C VAL A 5 16.69 18.25 -25.68
N TYR A 6 17.43 19.35 -25.77
CA TYR A 6 18.80 19.42 -25.22
C TYR A 6 18.83 19.31 -23.69
N ILE A 7 17.89 19.97 -23.01
CA ILE A 7 17.75 19.89 -21.56
C ILE A 7 17.39 18.45 -21.13
N PHE A 8 16.49 17.78 -21.86
CA PHE A 8 16.13 16.38 -21.64
C PHE A 8 17.34 15.44 -21.74
N GLN A 9 18.18 15.61 -22.76
CA GLN A 9 19.41 14.81 -22.89
C GLN A 9 20.37 15.07 -21.74
N VAL A 10 20.61 16.33 -21.38
CA VAL A 10 21.50 16.67 -20.25
C VAL A 10 20.99 16.06 -18.93
N PHE A 11 19.69 16.12 -18.67
CA PHE A 11 19.12 15.53 -17.45
C PHE A 11 19.16 14.01 -17.42
N SER A 12 18.96 13.34 -18.56
CA SER A 12 19.06 11.88 -18.65
C SER A 12 20.49 11.38 -18.33
N TYR A 13 21.53 12.16 -18.65
CA TYR A 13 22.90 11.85 -18.24
C TYR A 13 23.20 12.23 -16.78
N LEU A 14 22.51 13.25 -16.26
CA LEU A 14 22.65 13.70 -14.88
C LEU A 14 22.03 12.74 -13.86
N GLN A 15 21.08 11.89 -14.24
CA GLN A 15 20.57 10.80 -13.39
C GLN A 15 21.65 9.81 -12.91
N GLN A 16 22.85 9.83 -13.51
CA GLN A 16 24.00 9.00 -13.08
C GLN A 16 24.84 9.63 -11.95
N ILE A 17 24.52 10.87 -11.54
CA ILE A 17 25.20 11.61 -10.49
C ILE A 17 24.21 11.76 -9.33
N GLU A 18 24.65 11.53 -8.08
CA GLU A 18 23.83 11.81 -6.90
C GLU A 18 23.56 13.32 -6.81
N ILE A 19 22.44 13.74 -7.37
CA ILE A 19 22.01 15.14 -7.40
C ILE A 19 21.03 15.37 -6.27
N ASN A 20 21.30 16.41 -5.48
CA ASN A 20 20.43 16.83 -4.39
C ASN A 20 19.78 18.18 -4.76
N ALA A 21 18.53 18.38 -4.38
CA ALA A 21 17.79 19.64 -4.46
C ALA A 21 18.57 20.85 -3.89
N GLN A 22 19.48 20.63 -2.94
CA GLN A 22 20.32 21.67 -2.34
C GLN A 22 21.47 22.18 -3.22
N MET A 23 21.73 21.57 -4.38
CA MET A 23 22.80 22.03 -5.27
C MET A 23 22.46 23.38 -5.93
N ASP A 24 23.41 24.32 -5.94
CA ASP A 24 23.22 25.70 -6.46
C ASP A 24 22.60 25.77 -7.86
N TRP A 25 23.01 24.88 -8.77
CA TRP A 25 22.50 24.88 -10.14
C TRP A 25 21.06 24.34 -10.22
N VAL A 26 20.68 23.41 -9.32
CA VAL A 26 19.29 22.92 -9.19
C VAL A 26 18.42 24.05 -8.69
N ILE A 27 18.86 24.76 -7.65
CA ILE A 27 18.16 25.95 -7.12
C ILE A 27 17.96 27.00 -8.22
N LYS A 28 19.01 27.33 -8.99
CA LYS A 28 18.92 28.28 -10.11
C LYS A 28 17.97 27.82 -11.21
N LEU A 29 18.02 26.55 -11.59
CA LEU A 29 17.12 25.98 -12.57
C LEU A 29 15.66 26.06 -12.10
N VAL A 30 15.41 25.62 -10.88
CA VAL A 30 14.13 25.73 -10.17
C VAL A 30 13.67 27.20 -10.29
N GLN A 31 14.46 28.19 -9.87
CA GLN A 31 14.12 29.62 -10.03
C GLN A 31 13.79 30.05 -11.46
N VAL A 32 14.51 29.56 -12.48
CA VAL A 32 14.20 29.82 -13.89
C VAL A 32 12.84 29.24 -14.28
N LEU A 33 12.55 27.99 -13.89
CA LEU A 33 11.24 27.38 -14.13
C LEU A 33 10.11 28.15 -13.45
N HIS A 34 10.35 28.74 -12.29
CA HIS A 34 9.37 29.66 -11.69
C HIS A 34 9.03 30.83 -12.58
N LYS A 35 10.08 31.45 -13.12
CA LYS A 35 9.96 32.67 -13.90
C LYS A 35 9.23 32.35 -15.20
N LEU A 36 9.55 31.22 -15.83
CA LEU A 36 8.86 30.73 -17.02
C LEU A 36 7.36 30.54 -16.79
N ILE A 37 6.97 29.97 -15.64
CA ILE A 37 5.55 29.83 -15.27
C ILE A 37 4.83 31.19 -15.18
N ARG A 38 5.50 32.21 -14.62
CA ARG A 38 4.90 33.56 -14.49
C ARG A 38 4.66 34.24 -15.84
N LEU A 39 5.27 33.75 -16.92
CA LEU A 39 5.11 34.32 -18.26
C LEU A 39 3.81 33.90 -18.96
N LYS A 40 2.88 33.20 -18.27
CA LYS A 40 1.62 32.68 -18.85
C LYS A 40 1.90 31.89 -20.13
N LEU A 41 2.49 30.72 -19.95
CA LEU A 41 2.76 29.77 -21.03
C LEU A 41 1.47 29.46 -21.81
N ALA A 42 1.59 29.32 -23.14
CA ALA A 42 0.49 28.84 -23.95
C ALA A 42 0.13 27.38 -23.56
N PRO A 43 -1.10 26.90 -23.80
CA PRO A 43 -1.49 25.53 -23.49
C PRO A 43 -0.54 24.48 -24.06
N ASP A 44 -0.03 24.69 -25.27
CA ASP A 44 0.93 23.81 -25.94
C ASP A 44 2.30 23.75 -25.24
N ASP A 45 2.65 24.77 -24.46
CA ASP A 45 3.90 24.86 -23.70
C ASP A 45 3.77 24.24 -22.30
N CYS A 46 2.55 24.01 -21.81
CA CYS A 46 2.27 23.38 -20.50
C CYS A 46 2.84 21.96 -20.44
N GLN A 47 2.69 21.18 -21.51
CA GLN A 47 3.21 19.82 -21.60
C GLN A 47 4.75 19.81 -21.48
N GLY A 48 5.42 20.69 -22.22
CA GLY A 48 6.88 20.81 -22.17
C GLY A 48 7.39 21.26 -20.79
N PHE A 49 6.64 22.14 -20.13
CA PHE A 49 6.91 22.55 -18.76
C PHE A 49 6.77 21.38 -17.76
N LEU A 50 5.63 20.68 -17.76
CA LEU A 50 5.41 19.55 -16.86
C LEU A 50 6.44 18.46 -17.07
N SER A 51 6.77 18.14 -18.32
CA SER A 51 7.77 17.11 -18.62
C SER A 51 9.14 17.49 -18.06
N LEU A 52 9.51 18.78 -18.11
CA LEU A 52 10.77 19.26 -17.53
C LEU A 52 10.74 19.23 -15.98
N VAL A 53 9.60 19.53 -15.36
CA VAL A 53 9.41 19.35 -13.91
C VAL A 53 9.49 17.87 -13.52
N CYS A 54 8.84 16.96 -14.27
CA CYS A 54 8.94 15.51 -14.05
C CYS A 54 10.39 15.05 -14.02
N VAL A 55 11.18 15.47 -15.01
CA VAL A 55 12.61 15.12 -15.10
C VAL A 55 13.41 15.70 -13.94
N LEU A 56 13.15 16.96 -13.58
CA LEU A 56 13.82 17.62 -12.47
C LEU A 56 13.54 16.91 -11.13
N VAL A 57 12.28 16.60 -10.85
CA VAL A 57 11.86 15.85 -9.66
C VAL A 57 12.44 14.44 -9.66
N SER A 58 12.44 13.75 -10.81
CA SER A 58 13.03 12.41 -10.94
C SER A 58 14.55 12.39 -10.75
N THR A 59 15.22 13.53 -10.96
CA THR A 59 16.69 13.63 -10.88
C THR A 59 17.16 14.17 -9.52
N ALA A 60 16.47 15.16 -8.96
CA ALA A 60 16.88 15.87 -7.74
C ALA A 60 15.98 15.58 -6.52
N GLY A 61 14.94 14.76 -6.70
CA GLY A 61 13.97 14.39 -5.67
C GLY A 61 12.82 15.40 -5.48
N PRO A 62 11.80 15.05 -4.66
CA PRO A 62 10.64 15.91 -4.39
C PRO A 62 11.01 17.22 -3.66
N HIS A 63 12.13 17.25 -2.94
CA HIS A 63 12.60 18.42 -2.21
C HIS A 63 12.88 19.65 -3.08
N VAL A 64 12.84 19.54 -4.41
CA VAL A 64 12.82 20.71 -5.32
C VAL A 64 11.60 21.61 -5.12
N PHE A 65 10.56 21.12 -4.42
CA PHE A 65 9.39 21.88 -4.00
C PHE A 65 9.55 22.57 -2.63
N ASN A 66 10.66 22.35 -1.91
CA ASN A 66 10.89 22.92 -0.58
C ASN A 66 10.80 24.45 -0.57
N TYR A 67 10.20 24.97 0.51
CA TYR A 67 10.09 26.40 0.79
C TYR A 67 11.46 27.08 0.91
N ASP A 68 12.48 26.39 1.43
CA ASP A 68 13.81 27.01 1.61
C ASP A 68 14.51 27.32 0.29
N ILE A 69 14.12 26.63 -0.79
CA ILE A 69 14.68 26.84 -2.12
C ILE A 69 14.04 28.07 -2.79
N ARG A 70 12.85 28.49 -2.36
CA ARG A 70 12.13 29.65 -2.89
C ARG A 70 11.20 30.30 -1.87
N GLU A 71 11.21 31.63 -1.82
CA GLU A 71 10.31 32.52 -1.08
C GLU A 71 8.79 32.26 -1.31
N GLY A 72 8.26 31.09 -0.97
CA GLY A 72 6.84 30.70 -1.10
C GLY A 72 6.55 29.38 -1.83
N CYS A 73 5.38 28.81 -1.51
CA CYS A 73 4.76 27.61 -2.09
C CYS A 73 4.21 27.79 -3.53
N HIS A 74 4.41 28.94 -4.17
CA HIS A 74 3.79 29.29 -5.46
C HIS A 74 4.18 28.31 -6.58
N PHE A 75 5.40 27.80 -6.55
CA PHE A 75 5.85 26.82 -7.55
C PHE A 75 5.02 25.54 -7.49
N LEU A 76 4.90 24.96 -6.30
CA LEU A 76 4.11 23.77 -6.03
C LEU A 76 2.65 23.97 -6.43
N LYS A 77 2.02 25.07 -6.00
CA LYS A 77 0.66 25.44 -6.42
C LYS A 77 0.49 25.42 -7.93
N THR A 78 1.47 25.98 -8.64
CA THR A 78 1.37 26.11 -10.09
C THR A 78 1.56 24.76 -10.77
N VAL A 79 2.51 23.94 -10.28
CA VAL A 79 2.72 22.58 -10.78
C VAL A 79 1.45 21.75 -10.58
N VAL A 80 0.85 21.77 -9.39
CA VAL A 80 -0.43 21.08 -9.09
C VAL A 80 -1.54 21.57 -10.01
N ALA A 81 -1.65 22.88 -10.25
CA ALA A 81 -2.66 23.43 -11.15
C ALA A 81 -2.46 22.97 -12.61
N HIS A 82 -1.22 22.88 -13.10
CA HIS A 82 -0.94 22.38 -14.44
C HIS A 82 -1.19 20.87 -14.54
N ILE A 83 -0.83 20.09 -13.52
CA ILE A 83 -1.16 18.66 -13.46
C ILE A 83 -2.68 18.47 -13.55
N SER A 84 -3.46 19.28 -12.83
CA SER A 84 -4.93 19.22 -12.87
C SER A 84 -5.50 19.43 -14.27
N VAL A 85 -4.99 20.41 -15.01
CA VAL A 85 -5.42 20.64 -16.40
C VAL A 85 -4.97 19.49 -17.31
N GLU A 86 -3.72 19.05 -17.18
CA GLU A 86 -3.14 18.02 -18.03
C GLU A 86 -3.84 16.66 -17.86
N VAL A 87 -4.11 16.24 -16.62
CA VAL A 87 -4.86 15.01 -16.34
C VAL A 87 -6.25 15.07 -16.97
N TYR A 88 -6.94 16.20 -16.85
CA TYR A 88 -8.24 16.40 -17.50
C TYR A 88 -8.14 16.26 -19.01
N MET A 89 -7.21 16.97 -19.67
CA MET A 89 -7.07 16.90 -21.13
C MET A 89 -6.67 15.50 -21.64
N LEU A 90 -5.82 14.79 -20.90
CA LEU A 90 -5.34 13.46 -21.29
C LEU A 90 -6.43 12.39 -21.14
N LEU A 91 -7.28 12.50 -20.13
CA LEU A 91 -8.42 11.60 -19.94
C LEU A 91 -9.64 12.00 -20.78
N ASP A 92 -9.81 13.28 -21.10
CA ASP A 92 -10.94 13.74 -21.91
C ASP A 92 -10.88 13.16 -23.33
N CYS A 93 -11.98 12.54 -23.77
CA CYS A 93 -12.10 11.87 -25.07
C CYS A 93 -11.03 10.78 -25.35
N ILE A 94 -10.47 10.16 -24.30
CA ILE A 94 -9.57 9.02 -24.45
C ILE A 94 -10.32 7.79 -25.00
N ASN A 95 -9.74 7.11 -25.98
CA ASN A 95 -10.32 5.92 -26.62
C ASN A 95 -9.22 5.01 -27.19
N LEU A 96 -9.59 3.82 -27.66
CA LEU A 96 -8.63 2.83 -28.19
C LEU A 96 -7.72 3.34 -29.31
N ASN A 97 -8.13 4.36 -30.07
CA ASN A 97 -7.36 4.88 -31.20
C ASN A 97 -6.27 5.89 -30.78
N ASN A 98 -6.44 6.56 -29.63
CA ASN A 98 -5.50 7.59 -29.17
C ASN A 98 -4.79 7.24 -27.85
N VAL A 99 -5.09 6.06 -27.28
CA VAL A 99 -4.60 5.66 -25.97
C VAL A 99 -3.08 5.45 -25.94
N SER A 100 -2.49 4.93 -27.02
CA SER A 100 -1.05 4.71 -27.12
C SER A 100 -0.26 6.02 -27.00
N ASP A 101 -0.76 7.07 -27.64
CA ASP A 101 -0.07 8.36 -27.75
C ASP A 101 -0.21 9.16 -26.45
N ARG A 102 -1.31 8.94 -25.73
CA ARG A 102 -1.61 9.59 -24.45
C ARG A 102 -1.00 8.87 -23.26
N TYR A 103 -0.80 7.55 -23.34
CA TYR A 103 -0.32 6.74 -22.23
C TYR A 103 1.03 7.22 -21.68
N SER A 104 2.03 7.47 -22.53
CA SER A 104 3.35 7.91 -22.06
C SER A 104 3.33 9.25 -21.33
N GLN A 105 2.41 10.14 -21.76
CA GLN A 105 2.22 11.46 -21.16
C GLN A 105 1.50 11.31 -19.82
N LEU A 106 0.43 10.50 -19.79
CA LEU A 106 -0.35 10.23 -18.59
C LEU A 106 0.49 9.58 -17.50
N ASP A 107 1.29 8.56 -17.84
CA ASP A 107 2.22 7.91 -16.91
C ASP A 107 3.22 8.90 -16.29
N SER A 108 3.79 9.78 -17.11
CA SER A 108 4.73 10.82 -16.64
C SER A 108 4.07 11.82 -15.68
N VAL A 109 2.84 12.24 -16.00
CA VAL A 109 2.04 13.17 -15.18
C VAL A 109 1.61 12.52 -13.88
N TYR A 110 1.19 11.25 -13.92
CA TYR A 110 0.80 10.47 -12.73
C TYR A 110 1.97 10.19 -11.79
N LYS A 111 3.17 9.91 -12.30
CA LYS A 111 4.39 9.79 -11.49
C LYS A 111 4.75 11.10 -10.80
N LEU A 112 4.60 12.23 -11.49
CA LEU A 112 4.81 13.54 -10.89
C LEU A 112 3.74 13.83 -9.83
N LEU A 113 2.47 13.53 -10.11
CA LEU A 113 1.35 13.72 -9.19
C LEU A 113 1.54 12.93 -7.88
N THR A 114 1.85 11.64 -7.96
CA THR A 114 2.12 10.81 -6.78
C THR A 114 3.29 11.34 -5.95
N THR A 115 4.36 11.80 -6.61
CA THR A 115 5.50 12.44 -5.92
C THR A 115 5.11 13.75 -5.24
N VAL A 116 4.26 14.55 -5.89
CA VAL A 116 3.74 15.81 -5.34
C VAL A 116 2.84 15.55 -4.14
N VAL A 117 1.97 14.55 -4.19
CA VAL A 117 1.07 14.18 -3.10
C VAL A 117 1.88 13.71 -1.89
N GLN A 118 2.86 12.82 -2.09
CA GLN A 118 3.77 12.39 -1.02
C GLN A 118 4.51 13.58 -0.40
N PHE A 119 5.02 14.50 -1.21
CA PHE A 119 5.70 15.70 -0.72
C PHE A 119 4.77 16.58 0.15
N VAL A 120 3.53 16.77 -0.30
CA VAL A 120 2.52 17.57 0.43
C VAL A 120 2.16 16.90 1.76
N ALA A 121 2.09 15.58 1.81
CA ALA A 121 1.86 14.84 3.06
C ALA A 121 3.04 14.97 4.03
N GLU A 122 4.29 14.82 3.55
CA GLU A 122 5.49 14.91 4.39
C GLU A 122 5.79 16.33 4.90
N THR A 123 5.46 17.37 4.12
CA THR A 123 5.86 18.76 4.42
C THR A 123 4.70 19.70 4.73
N GLY A 124 3.47 19.19 4.75
CA GLY A 124 2.25 20.00 4.83
C GLY A 124 2.18 20.93 6.04
N GLU A 125 2.80 20.56 7.17
CA GLU A 125 2.86 21.39 8.38
C GLU A 125 3.68 22.67 8.20
N SER A 126 4.62 22.68 7.24
CA SER A 126 5.52 23.83 6.98
C SER A 126 4.94 24.84 5.99
N ILE A 127 3.83 24.51 5.34
CA ILE A 127 3.22 25.33 4.29
C ILE A 127 2.10 26.18 4.90
N ASP A 128 1.97 27.43 4.44
CA ASP A 128 0.90 28.31 4.92
C ASP A 128 -0.50 27.75 4.59
N PHE A 129 -1.43 27.91 5.53
CA PHE A 129 -2.74 27.27 5.50
C PHE A 129 -3.55 27.58 4.23
N ASP A 130 -3.59 28.85 3.81
CA ASP A 130 -4.28 29.27 2.58
C ASP A 130 -3.71 28.58 1.34
N SER A 131 -2.40 28.34 1.35
CA SER A 131 -1.73 27.65 0.27
C SER A 131 -2.01 26.17 0.23
N MET A 132 -2.03 25.53 1.38
CA MET A 132 -2.43 24.14 1.50
C MET A 132 -3.87 23.94 1.01
N ILE A 133 -4.81 24.81 1.38
CA ILE A 133 -6.20 24.73 0.88
C ILE A 133 -6.25 24.77 -0.64
N VAL A 134 -5.49 25.66 -1.29
CA VAL A 134 -5.48 25.77 -2.76
C VAL A 134 -4.89 24.52 -3.41
N ILE A 135 -3.84 23.94 -2.81
CA ILE A 135 -3.21 22.70 -3.29
C ILE A 135 -4.20 21.55 -3.15
N TYR A 136 -4.74 21.33 -1.96
CA TYR A 136 -5.71 20.25 -1.69
C TYR A 136 -6.93 20.35 -2.60
N ARG A 137 -7.53 21.54 -2.76
CA ARG A 137 -8.66 21.73 -3.69
C ARG A 137 -8.33 21.26 -5.11
N LYS A 138 -7.09 21.47 -5.58
CA LYS A 138 -6.67 21.01 -6.90
C LYS A 138 -6.41 19.52 -6.95
N LEU A 139 -5.86 18.92 -5.89
CA LEU A 139 -5.74 17.48 -5.76
C LEU A 139 -7.12 16.79 -5.74
N VAL A 140 -8.12 17.37 -5.06
CA VAL A 140 -9.52 16.87 -5.08
C VAL A 140 -10.07 16.87 -6.49
N ASN A 141 -9.91 17.97 -7.24
CA ASN A 141 -10.39 18.02 -8.62
C ASN A 141 -9.72 16.95 -9.50
N ILE A 142 -8.44 16.63 -9.23
CA ILE A 142 -7.73 15.57 -9.94
C ILE A 142 -8.30 14.20 -9.57
N SER A 143 -8.53 13.91 -8.29
CA SER A 143 -9.11 12.64 -7.85
C SER A 143 -10.52 12.46 -8.43
N GLU A 144 -11.35 13.51 -8.44
CA GLU A 144 -12.67 13.53 -9.07
C GLU A 144 -12.61 13.21 -10.57
N THR A 145 -11.67 13.83 -11.29
CA THR A 145 -11.46 13.58 -12.73
C THR A 145 -11.09 12.11 -12.99
N ILE A 146 -10.21 11.55 -12.16
CA ILE A 146 -9.81 10.13 -12.26
C ILE A 146 -11.00 9.21 -11.92
N MET A 147 -11.77 9.52 -10.88
CA MET A 147 -12.97 8.76 -10.50
C MET A 147 -14.06 8.80 -11.58
N GLU A 148 -14.25 9.93 -12.26
CA GLU A 148 -15.18 10.04 -13.38
C GLU A 148 -14.75 9.16 -14.55
N PHE A 149 -13.47 9.21 -14.92
CA PHE A 149 -12.92 8.33 -15.96
C PHE A 149 -13.12 6.85 -15.60
N LEU A 150 -12.75 6.44 -14.38
CA LEU A 150 -12.89 5.05 -13.93
C LEU A 150 -14.37 4.62 -13.88
N SER A 151 -15.27 5.52 -13.48
CA SER A 151 -16.72 5.27 -13.50
C SER A 151 -17.24 5.07 -14.92
N SER A 152 -16.77 5.89 -15.89
CA SER A 152 -17.14 5.73 -17.30
C SER A 152 -16.61 4.43 -17.90
N VAL A 153 -15.44 3.95 -17.48
CA VAL A 153 -14.92 2.63 -17.86
C VAL A 153 -15.75 1.51 -17.21
N ALA A 154 -16.05 1.61 -15.91
CA ALA A 154 -16.84 0.63 -15.18
C ALA A 154 -18.25 0.45 -15.78
N ASN A 155 -18.88 1.57 -16.16
CA ASN A 155 -20.20 1.62 -16.80
C ASN A 155 -20.16 1.34 -18.32
N GLN A 156 -19.02 0.92 -18.88
CA GLN A 156 -18.83 0.60 -20.30
C GLN A 156 -19.13 1.76 -21.27
N GLN A 157 -19.14 3.01 -20.79
CA GLN A 157 -19.28 4.20 -21.64
C GLN A 157 -18.01 4.40 -22.48
N ILE A 158 -16.86 4.02 -21.93
CA ILE A 158 -15.57 3.97 -22.63
C ILE A 158 -15.20 2.51 -22.86
N GLN A 159 -15.02 2.13 -24.12
CA GLN A 159 -14.66 0.76 -24.52
C GLN A 159 -13.18 0.47 -24.26
N PHE A 160 -12.81 0.30 -23.00
CA PHE A 160 -11.53 -0.29 -22.61
C PHE A 160 -11.71 -1.69 -22.06
N GLN A 161 -10.71 -2.54 -22.30
CA GLN A 161 -10.58 -3.75 -21.50
C GLN A 161 -10.33 -3.35 -20.04
N ARG A 162 -10.90 -4.08 -19.09
CA ARG A 162 -10.75 -3.79 -17.66
C ARG A 162 -9.28 -3.74 -17.23
N ASN A 163 -8.47 -4.66 -17.76
CA ASN A 163 -7.03 -4.75 -17.49
C ASN A 163 -6.18 -3.85 -18.40
N HIS A 164 -6.78 -2.86 -19.06
CA HIS A 164 -6.04 -1.94 -19.92
C HIS A 164 -5.08 -1.09 -19.08
N THR A 165 -3.82 -0.93 -19.54
CA THR A 165 -2.74 -0.28 -18.76
C THR A 165 -3.14 1.09 -18.22
N VAL A 166 -3.86 1.90 -19.00
CA VAL A 166 -4.38 3.21 -18.57
C VAL A 166 -5.31 3.10 -17.36
N VAL A 167 -6.22 2.13 -17.34
CA VAL A 167 -7.13 1.90 -16.21
C VAL A 167 -6.31 1.56 -14.96
N LEU A 168 -5.33 0.68 -15.11
CA LEU A 168 -4.49 0.22 -14.00
C LEU A 168 -3.62 1.33 -13.42
N ILE A 169 -3.00 2.19 -14.26
CA ILE A 169 -2.24 3.34 -13.76
C ILE A 169 -3.16 4.39 -13.12
N SER A 170 -4.39 4.58 -13.62
CA SER A 170 -5.36 5.49 -13.02
C SER A 170 -5.82 5.02 -11.64
N VAL A 171 -6.10 3.72 -11.49
CA VAL A 171 -6.43 3.13 -10.17
C VAL A 171 -5.27 3.26 -9.20
N ARG A 172 -4.05 2.94 -9.65
CA ARG A 172 -2.83 3.10 -8.84
C ARG A 172 -2.64 4.54 -8.36
N THR A 173 -2.78 5.51 -9.26
CA THR A 173 -2.64 6.92 -8.92
C THR A 173 -3.72 7.38 -7.97
N LEU A 174 -4.97 7.00 -8.21
CA LEU A 174 -6.07 7.31 -7.29
C LEU A 174 -5.83 6.71 -5.90
N ALA A 175 -5.40 5.44 -5.81
CA ALA A 175 -5.14 4.79 -4.54
C ALA A 175 -4.02 5.48 -3.75
N ALA A 176 -2.94 5.88 -4.41
CA ALA A 176 -1.86 6.66 -3.81
C ALA A 176 -2.30 8.07 -3.38
N MET A 177 -3.28 8.66 -4.07
CA MET A 177 -3.88 9.93 -3.63
C MET A 177 -4.73 9.73 -2.38
N LEU A 178 -5.58 8.70 -2.36
CA LEU A 178 -6.49 8.42 -1.25
C LEU A 178 -5.75 8.03 0.03
N SER A 179 -4.58 7.39 -0.06
CA SER A 179 -3.79 7.04 1.12
C SER A 179 -3.21 8.25 1.85
N GLU A 180 -2.99 9.36 1.13
CA GLU A 180 -2.33 10.56 1.65
C GLU A 180 -3.32 11.72 1.87
N MET A 181 -4.37 11.79 1.04
CA MET A 181 -5.45 12.74 1.17
C MET A 181 -6.52 12.14 2.08
N THR A 182 -6.49 12.50 3.36
CA THR A 182 -7.45 12.07 4.39
C THR A 182 -8.84 12.67 4.14
N GLU A 183 -9.47 12.29 3.04
CA GLU A 183 -10.83 12.71 2.67
C GLU A 183 -11.83 11.62 3.04
N ASP A 184 -13.02 12.06 3.48
CA ASP A 184 -14.15 11.16 3.65
C ASP A 184 -14.48 10.45 2.34
N ALA A 185 -14.92 9.20 2.44
CA ALA A 185 -15.29 8.41 1.27
C ALA A 185 -16.42 9.07 0.49
N THR A 186 -16.12 9.62 -0.70
CA THR A 186 -17.13 10.20 -1.58
C THR A 186 -18.05 9.12 -2.14
N VAL A 187 -19.30 9.48 -2.47
CA VAL A 187 -20.27 8.54 -3.06
C VAL A 187 -19.73 7.88 -4.33
N LYS A 188 -19.01 8.63 -5.18
CA LYS A 188 -18.35 8.10 -6.39
C LYS A 188 -17.28 7.06 -6.04
N LEU A 189 -16.48 7.29 -5.00
CA LEU A 189 -15.47 6.34 -4.56
C LEU A 189 -16.11 5.04 -4.07
N VAL A 190 -17.18 5.14 -3.28
CA VAL A 190 -17.93 3.98 -2.79
C VAL A 190 -18.49 3.15 -3.94
N GLN A 191 -19.06 3.80 -4.96
CA GLN A 191 -19.57 3.14 -6.17
C GLN A 191 -18.47 2.45 -7.01
N LEU A 192 -17.20 2.87 -6.88
CA LEU A 192 -16.07 2.28 -7.60
C LEU A 192 -15.45 1.07 -6.89
N LEU A 193 -15.74 0.84 -5.60
CA LEU A 193 -15.18 -0.29 -4.85
C LEU A 193 -15.46 -1.67 -5.49
N PRO A 194 -16.67 -1.97 -5.98
CA PRO A 194 -16.92 -3.23 -6.69
C PRO A 194 -16.04 -3.37 -7.95
N PHE A 195 -15.85 -2.26 -8.68
CA PHE A 195 -15.00 -2.23 -9.87
C PHE A 195 -13.53 -2.45 -9.51
N PHE A 196 -13.02 -1.86 -8.42
CA PHE A 196 -11.66 -2.12 -7.96
C PHE A 196 -11.46 -3.58 -7.56
N ASN A 197 -12.43 -4.18 -6.88
CA ASN A 197 -12.34 -5.61 -6.56
C ASN A 197 -12.24 -6.46 -7.83
N LEU A 198 -13.06 -6.14 -8.82
CA LEU A 198 -13.08 -6.84 -10.11
C LEU A 198 -11.75 -6.74 -10.87
N LEU A 199 -11.00 -5.65 -10.70
CA LEU A 199 -9.65 -5.51 -11.27
C LEU A 199 -8.61 -6.36 -10.54
N CYS A 200 -8.78 -6.54 -9.22
CA CYS A 200 -7.94 -7.41 -8.40
C CYS A 200 -8.27 -8.89 -8.60
N GLN A 201 -9.50 -9.20 -9.00
CA GLN A 201 -9.94 -10.54 -9.38
C GLN A 201 -9.44 -10.87 -10.79
N ASN A 202 -8.21 -11.36 -10.86
CA ASN A 202 -7.64 -11.77 -12.13
C ASN A 202 -8.24 -13.11 -12.60
N VAL A 203 -8.90 -13.07 -13.77
CA VAL A 203 -9.08 -14.12 -14.79
C VAL A 203 -8.83 -15.58 -14.33
N GLU A 204 -9.91 -16.35 -14.22
CA GLU A 204 -9.99 -17.83 -14.15
C GLU A 204 -8.73 -18.54 -13.61
N TYR A 205 -8.75 -18.84 -12.30
CA TYR A 205 -7.91 -19.88 -11.75
C TYR A 205 -8.25 -21.19 -12.49
N SER A 206 -7.27 -21.81 -13.15
CA SER A 206 -7.48 -23.17 -13.63
C SER A 206 -7.86 -24.04 -12.42
N ASP A 207 -8.90 -24.86 -12.55
CA ASP A 207 -9.33 -25.80 -11.51
C ASP A 207 -8.18 -26.64 -10.94
N GLU A 208 -7.10 -26.82 -11.70
CA GLU A 208 -5.85 -27.48 -11.29
C GLU A 208 -5.15 -26.80 -10.10
N VAL A 209 -5.07 -25.48 -10.02
CA VAL A 209 -4.39 -24.76 -8.92
C VAL A 209 -5.25 -24.80 -7.64
N VAL A 210 -6.57 -24.67 -7.78
CA VAL A 210 -7.51 -24.81 -6.66
C VAL A 210 -7.49 -26.25 -6.13
N MET A 211 -7.42 -27.25 -7.02
CA MET A 211 -7.25 -28.66 -6.66
C MET A 211 -5.90 -28.92 -5.99
N GLU A 212 -4.82 -28.29 -6.42
CA GLU A 212 -3.49 -28.49 -5.86
C GLU A 212 -3.37 -27.93 -4.43
N VAL A 213 -3.88 -26.73 -4.18
CA VAL A 213 -3.96 -26.15 -2.81
C VAL A 213 -4.86 -26.98 -1.91
N ARG A 214 -6.00 -27.47 -2.43
CA ARG A 214 -6.89 -28.37 -1.68
C ARG A 214 -6.23 -29.71 -1.37
N ASN A 215 -5.46 -30.25 -2.32
CA ASN A 215 -4.70 -31.49 -2.14
C ASN A 215 -3.55 -31.31 -1.15
N ALA A 216 -2.86 -30.17 -1.17
CA ALA A 216 -1.79 -29.84 -0.21
C ALA A 216 -2.37 -29.70 1.22
N ALA A 217 -3.48 -28.99 1.38
CA ALA A 217 -4.19 -28.88 2.65
C ALA A 217 -4.71 -30.25 3.15
N GLN A 218 -5.20 -31.09 2.24
CA GLN A 218 -5.67 -32.43 2.58
C GLN A 218 -4.51 -33.40 2.90
N ALA A 219 -3.37 -33.27 2.23
CA ALA A 219 -2.15 -34.02 2.53
C ALA A 219 -1.59 -33.61 3.91
N ALA A 220 -1.57 -32.32 4.23
CA ALA A 220 -1.23 -31.83 5.55
C ALA A 220 -2.19 -32.39 6.62
N TRP A 221 -3.49 -32.44 6.34
CA TRP A 221 -4.49 -33.02 7.24
C TRP A 221 -4.29 -34.53 7.46
N VAL A 222 -3.97 -35.29 6.40
CA VAL A 222 -3.67 -36.72 6.48
C VAL A 222 -2.38 -36.97 7.28
N ASN A 223 -1.35 -36.15 7.08
CA ASN A 223 -0.09 -36.25 7.84
C ASN A 223 -0.30 -35.96 9.33
N ILE A 224 -1.13 -34.97 9.67
CA ILE A 224 -1.51 -34.68 11.06
C ILE A 224 -2.23 -35.89 11.67
N LYS A 225 -3.15 -36.52 10.92
CA LYS A 225 -3.89 -37.71 11.37
C LYS A 225 -2.99 -38.95 11.54
N LEU A 226 -1.98 -39.11 10.69
CA LEU A 226 -0.99 -40.19 10.78
C LEU A 226 -0.07 -40.01 11.99
N MET A 227 0.36 -38.77 12.28
CA MET A 227 1.13 -38.46 13.48
C MET A 227 0.35 -38.66 14.78
N ASP A 228 -0.98 -38.62 14.73
CA ASP A 228 -1.87 -38.91 15.87
C ASP A 228 -2.00 -40.42 16.17
N MET A 229 -1.73 -41.27 15.16
CA MET A 229 -1.85 -42.74 15.31
C MET A 229 -0.59 -43.39 15.93
N ASP A 230 0.58 -42.74 15.84
CA ASP A 230 1.82 -43.26 16.43
C ASP A 230 1.99 -42.93 17.93
N GLY A 231 1.06 -42.16 18.50
CA GLY A 231 1.07 -41.77 19.93
C GLY A 231 0.36 -42.72 20.89
N THR A 232 -0.32 -43.77 20.41
CA THR A 232 -1.08 -44.70 21.28
C THR A 232 -0.63 -46.15 21.13
N THR A 233 0.60 -46.44 21.55
CA THR A 233 0.93 -47.80 22.01
C THR A 233 0.32 -48.04 23.39
N GLY A 234 -0.81 -48.75 23.42
CA GLY A 234 -1.13 -49.64 24.53
C GLY A 234 -2.51 -49.52 25.18
N SER A 235 -3.58 -49.86 24.46
CA SER A 235 -4.73 -50.55 25.07
C SER A 235 -5.61 -51.21 24.00
N ALA A 236 -6.00 -52.45 24.24
CA ALA A 236 -6.65 -53.33 23.27
C ALA A 236 -8.17 -53.10 23.16
N GLY A 237 -8.62 -52.78 21.93
CA GLY A 237 -9.96 -53.09 21.35
C GLY A 237 -11.15 -52.19 21.71
N PRO A 238 -12.31 -52.31 21.01
CA PRO A 238 -12.60 -53.05 19.79
C PRO A 238 -13.02 -52.17 18.58
N ALA A 239 -13.20 -52.82 17.43
CA ALA A 239 -13.44 -52.29 16.09
C ALA A 239 -14.49 -51.17 15.95
N LEU A 240 -14.13 -50.14 15.16
CA LEU A 240 -15.05 -49.13 14.62
C LEU A 240 -15.47 -49.48 13.18
N PRO A 241 -16.68 -49.09 12.76
CA PRO A 241 -17.32 -49.56 11.52
C PRO A 241 -16.78 -48.85 10.28
N GLN A 242 -16.70 -49.61 9.19
CA GLN A 242 -16.50 -49.09 7.84
C GLN A 242 -17.68 -48.17 7.47
N LEU A 243 -17.41 -46.87 7.26
CA LEU A 243 -18.35 -45.97 6.61
C LEU A 243 -18.18 -46.11 5.10
N SER A 244 -19.15 -46.79 4.51
CA SER A 244 -19.42 -46.87 3.08
C SER A 244 -19.74 -45.49 2.51
N CYS A 245 -19.15 -45.20 1.35
CA CYS A 245 -19.56 -44.16 0.42
C CYS A 245 -21.08 -44.13 0.23
N ILE A 246 -21.68 -42.93 0.26
CA ILE A 246 -23.04 -42.72 -0.26
C ILE A 246 -22.95 -41.67 -1.38
N PRO A 247 -23.62 -41.89 -2.53
CA PRO A 247 -23.48 -41.10 -3.75
C PRO A 247 -24.42 -39.90 -3.78
N GLU A 248 -24.14 -39.02 -4.73
CA GLU A 248 -24.95 -37.90 -5.19
C GLU A 248 -26.45 -38.24 -5.34
N HIS A 249 -27.31 -37.39 -4.78
CA HIS A 249 -28.73 -37.36 -5.14
C HIS A 249 -29.16 -35.96 -5.56
N THR A 250 -29.37 -35.86 -6.87
CA THR A 250 -30.39 -35.14 -7.63
C THR A 250 -31.47 -34.38 -6.85
N VAL A 251 -31.61 -33.12 -7.26
CA VAL A 251 -32.74 -32.19 -7.18
C VAL A 251 -34.11 -32.86 -7.14
N ASP A 252 -34.97 -32.42 -6.22
CA ASP A 252 -36.41 -32.38 -6.49
C ASP A 252 -37.09 -31.15 -5.87
N LYS A 253 -38.03 -30.59 -6.63
CA LYS A 253 -38.77 -29.35 -6.37
C LYS A 253 -40.00 -29.61 -5.47
N SER A 254 -40.42 -28.51 -4.82
CA SER A 254 -41.74 -28.23 -4.23
C SER A 254 -41.96 -28.58 -2.76
N SER A 255 -42.19 -27.56 -1.92
CA SER A 255 -43.56 -27.18 -1.50
C SER A 255 -43.54 -26.02 -0.50
N ASN A 256 -44.47 -25.09 -0.70
CA ASN A 256 -44.84 -24.00 0.19
C ASN A 256 -45.24 -24.50 1.57
N GLN A 257 -44.81 -23.81 2.64
CA GLN A 257 -45.67 -23.39 3.77
C GLN A 257 -44.91 -22.48 4.74
N GLN A 258 -45.34 -21.21 4.81
CA GLN A 258 -45.08 -20.31 5.94
C GLN A 258 -45.90 -20.74 7.17
N PRO A 259 -45.43 -20.37 8.37
CA PRO A 259 -46.33 -19.64 9.26
C PRO A 259 -45.66 -18.40 9.87
N GLY A 260 -46.47 -17.35 10.02
CA GLY A 260 -46.07 -16.01 10.42
C GLY A 260 -45.77 -15.83 11.91
N LEU A 261 -45.23 -14.64 12.20
CA LEU A 261 -45.14 -14.04 13.53
C LEU A 261 -45.45 -12.54 13.46
N PRO A 262 -45.84 -11.93 14.60
CA PRO A 262 -46.71 -10.77 14.64
C PRO A 262 -45.98 -9.43 14.67
N SER A 263 -46.70 -8.43 14.19
CA SER A 263 -46.42 -7.00 14.23
C SER A 263 -46.30 -6.44 15.66
N HIS A 264 -45.23 -5.70 15.92
CA HIS A 264 -45.26 -4.62 16.92
C HIS A 264 -44.73 -3.32 16.31
N THR A 265 -45.66 -2.38 16.18
CA THR A 265 -45.48 -0.97 15.84
C THR A 265 -44.65 -0.23 16.90
N GLY A 266 -43.61 0.47 16.46
CA GLY A 266 -42.84 1.43 17.23
C GLY A 266 -42.41 2.60 16.34
N ARG A 267 -43.28 3.61 16.27
CA ARG A 267 -43.16 4.87 15.51
C ARG A 267 -42.00 5.73 16.07
N ARG A 268 -40.98 6.03 15.27
CA ARG A 268 -40.05 7.17 15.46
C ARG A 268 -39.67 7.76 14.11
N GLN A 269 -39.46 9.08 14.15
CA GLN A 269 -39.56 10.05 13.07
C GLN A 269 -38.49 9.89 11.98
N GLU A 270 -38.95 9.99 10.73
CA GLU A 270 -38.16 10.32 9.55
C GLU A 270 -37.74 11.79 9.62
N GLU A 271 -36.46 12.06 9.38
CA GLU A 271 -35.96 13.19 8.62
C GLU A 271 -34.50 12.86 8.21
N ASP A 272 -34.21 13.04 6.92
CA ASP A 272 -32.92 12.92 6.21
C ASP A 272 -32.34 11.50 5.95
N SER A 273 -32.89 10.77 4.98
CA SER A 273 -32.27 9.56 4.39
C SER A 273 -32.68 9.34 2.91
N GLU A 274 -32.64 10.36 2.07
CA GLU A 274 -32.92 10.18 0.63
C GLU A 274 -31.68 9.73 -0.19
N THR A 275 -30.47 9.81 0.37
CA THR A 275 -29.22 9.43 -0.33
C THR A 275 -28.77 7.99 -0.09
N ALA A 276 -29.13 7.36 1.04
CA ALA A 276 -28.71 6.00 1.36
C ALA A 276 -29.50 4.93 0.57
N ASP A 277 -30.81 5.14 0.43
CA ASP A 277 -31.69 4.21 -0.30
C ASP A 277 -31.40 4.20 -1.81
N GLN A 278 -31.06 5.36 -2.40
CA GLN A 278 -30.64 5.43 -3.81
C GLN A 278 -29.29 4.74 -4.07
N VAL A 279 -28.37 4.73 -3.10
CA VAL A 279 -27.09 4.03 -3.23
C VAL A 279 -27.32 2.51 -3.16
N CYS A 280 -28.17 2.02 -2.25
CA CYS A 280 -28.53 0.60 -2.16
C CYS A 280 -29.24 0.07 -3.42
N ASP A 281 -30.16 0.85 -3.99
CA ASP A 281 -30.87 0.47 -5.22
C ASP A 281 -29.94 0.42 -6.45
N THR A 282 -28.97 1.34 -6.52
CA THR A 282 -27.97 1.37 -7.61
C THR A 282 -26.94 0.24 -7.47
N LEU A 283 -26.53 -0.10 -6.25
CA LEU A 283 -25.65 -1.24 -5.95
C LEU A 283 -26.34 -2.58 -6.26
N SER A 284 -27.63 -2.70 -5.97
CA SER A 284 -28.45 -3.86 -6.34
C SER A 284 -28.54 -4.04 -7.86
N ALA A 285 -28.54 -2.95 -8.64
CA ALA A 285 -28.50 -3.01 -10.10
C ALA A 285 -27.12 -3.44 -10.65
N LEU A 286 -26.02 -3.03 -10.02
CA LEU A 286 -24.65 -3.42 -10.39
C LEU A 286 -24.32 -4.87 -10.00
N ALA A 287 -24.84 -5.36 -8.87
CA ALA A 287 -24.67 -6.76 -8.43
C ALA A 287 -25.32 -7.77 -9.40
N ASN A 288 -26.33 -7.35 -10.17
CA ASN A 288 -27.01 -8.18 -11.17
C ASN A 288 -26.31 -8.21 -12.55
N LEU A 289 -25.15 -7.57 -12.72
CA LEU A 289 -24.33 -7.61 -13.95
C LEU A 289 -23.36 -8.80 -14.04
N GLN A 290 -23.64 -9.91 -13.35
CA GLN A 290 -23.01 -11.20 -13.65
C GLN A 290 -23.52 -11.71 -15.01
N ILE A 291 -22.69 -11.57 -16.05
CA ILE A 291 -23.03 -11.93 -17.44
C ILE A 291 -22.90 -13.44 -17.64
N GLU A 292 -23.98 -14.05 -18.12
CA GLU A 292 -24.04 -15.39 -18.71
C GLU A 292 -23.07 -15.52 -19.90
N ALA A 293 -22.30 -16.61 -19.96
CA ALA A 293 -21.40 -16.93 -21.06
C ALA A 293 -22.17 -17.08 -22.39
N PRO A 294 -21.62 -16.64 -23.54
CA PRO A 294 -22.34 -16.69 -24.81
C PRO A 294 -22.35 -18.11 -25.37
N SER A 295 -23.54 -18.67 -25.55
CA SER A 295 -23.73 -19.88 -26.36
C SER A 295 -24.01 -19.53 -27.82
N SER A 296 -23.36 -20.25 -28.72
CA SER A 296 -23.44 -20.11 -30.17
C SER A 296 -24.75 -20.65 -30.73
N ASN A 297 -25.56 -19.79 -31.37
CA ASN A 297 -26.07 -19.93 -32.75
C ASN A 297 -27.36 -19.12 -32.98
N ASP A 298 -27.48 -18.71 -34.24
CA ASP A 298 -28.69 -18.33 -34.96
C ASP A 298 -29.15 -16.85 -35.04
N THR A 299 -29.86 -16.65 -36.13
CA THR A 299 -29.87 -15.54 -37.07
C THR A 299 -31.12 -14.66 -36.96
N THR A 300 -30.95 -13.39 -37.37
CA THR A 300 -31.94 -12.47 -38.00
C THR A 300 -33.12 -11.88 -37.21
N ASN A 301 -33.28 -10.56 -37.44
CA ASN A 301 -34.47 -9.69 -37.44
C ASN A 301 -34.79 -8.80 -36.21
N ILE A 302 -34.42 -7.51 -36.38
CA ILE A 302 -35.22 -6.28 -36.27
C ILE A 302 -36.41 -6.27 -35.28
N SER A 303 -36.35 -5.38 -34.27
CA SER A 303 -37.31 -4.25 -34.11
C SER A 303 -36.94 -3.30 -32.96
N ASP A 304 -36.85 -2.02 -33.32
CA ASP A 304 -37.10 -0.78 -32.55
C ASP A 304 -37.26 -0.84 -31.02
N PHE A 305 -36.38 -0.14 -30.32
CA PHE A 305 -36.72 0.57 -29.08
C PHE A 305 -36.26 2.03 -29.19
N LYS A 306 -37.25 2.92 -29.33
CA LYS A 306 -37.10 4.37 -29.13
C LYS A 306 -37.13 4.67 -27.64
N THR A 307 -36.15 5.42 -27.16
CA THR A 307 -36.27 6.13 -25.90
C THR A 307 -35.85 7.58 -26.12
N ASP A 308 -36.84 8.47 -26.14
CA ASP A 308 -36.69 9.91 -26.15
C ASP A 308 -36.06 10.38 -24.84
N VAL A 309 -34.84 10.92 -24.89
CA VAL A 309 -34.32 11.79 -23.83
C VAL A 309 -33.76 13.05 -24.50
N LYS A 310 -34.43 14.16 -24.21
CA LYS A 310 -34.11 15.51 -24.69
C LYS A 310 -32.79 15.98 -24.05
N LEU A 311 -31.76 16.19 -24.87
CA LEU A 311 -30.60 17.01 -24.50
C LEU A 311 -30.97 18.51 -24.56
N PRO A 312 -30.47 19.35 -23.63
CA PRO A 312 -30.51 20.80 -23.80
C PRO A 312 -29.38 21.26 -24.73
N THR A 313 -29.75 21.74 -25.92
CA THR A 313 -28.88 22.46 -26.85
C THR A 313 -28.57 23.86 -26.28
N PHE A 314 -27.30 24.17 -26.04
CA PHE A 314 -26.89 25.55 -25.76
C PHE A 314 -26.55 26.29 -27.06
N SER A 315 -27.19 27.43 -27.23
CA SER A 315 -27.20 28.29 -28.42
C SER A 315 -25.89 29.05 -28.63
N GLN A 316 -25.46 29.07 -29.89
CA GLN A 316 -24.55 30.08 -30.44
C GLN A 316 -25.17 31.48 -30.28
N CYS A 317 -24.40 32.43 -29.76
CA CYS A 317 -24.63 33.85 -30.02
C CYS A 317 -23.64 34.29 -31.10
N ASP A 318 -24.20 34.58 -32.27
CA ASP A 318 -23.60 35.50 -33.24
C ASP A 318 -23.56 36.90 -32.62
N ASP A 319 -22.46 37.61 -32.79
CA ASP A 319 -22.54 39.05 -33.04
C ASP A 319 -21.43 39.50 -34.00
N ALA A 320 -21.88 40.12 -35.08
CA ALA A 320 -21.09 40.62 -36.18
C ALA A 320 -20.66 42.07 -35.93
N GLY A 321 -19.44 42.40 -36.32
CA GLY A 321 -18.94 43.78 -36.37
C GLY A 321 -17.84 43.89 -37.42
N GLU A 322 -18.23 44.38 -38.60
CA GLU A 322 -17.41 44.57 -39.80
C GLU A 322 -16.26 45.59 -39.62
N SER A 323 -15.12 45.36 -40.28
CA SER A 323 -14.39 46.41 -41.01
C SER A 323 -13.49 45.79 -42.09
N GLN A 324 -13.79 46.11 -43.34
CA GLN A 324 -13.00 45.80 -44.54
C GLN A 324 -11.74 46.68 -44.62
N THR A 325 -10.63 46.16 -45.16
CA THR A 325 -10.02 46.68 -46.40
C THR A 325 -8.95 45.74 -46.96
N GLN A 326 -8.86 45.77 -48.29
CA GLN A 326 -8.28 44.82 -49.22
C GLN A 326 -6.77 45.07 -49.52
N PRO A 327 -6.12 44.23 -50.37
CA PRO A 327 -4.69 43.92 -50.32
C PRO A 327 -3.85 44.63 -51.38
N SER A 328 -2.52 44.50 -51.29
CA SER A 328 -1.64 44.64 -52.45
C SER A 328 -0.51 43.61 -52.42
N THR A 329 -0.48 42.79 -53.47
CA THR A 329 0.60 41.92 -53.92
C THR A 329 1.44 42.66 -54.96
N LEU A 330 2.77 42.53 -54.93
CA LEU A 330 3.66 42.61 -56.10
C LEU A 330 5.13 42.23 -55.75
N ILE A 331 5.46 40.95 -55.95
CA ILE A 331 6.40 40.42 -56.96
C ILE A 331 7.82 41.05 -57.11
N ARG A 332 8.83 40.15 -57.04
CA ARG A 332 10.19 40.12 -57.69
C ARG A 332 11.28 41.07 -57.21
N ASP A 333 12.56 40.76 -57.28
CA ASP A 333 13.30 39.56 -57.69
C ASP A 333 14.70 39.62 -57.03
N SER A 334 15.27 38.44 -56.90
CA SER A 334 16.69 38.08 -56.79
C SER A 334 17.72 39.04 -57.42
N HIS A 335 18.88 39.24 -56.76
CA HIS A 335 20.19 38.71 -57.18
C HIS A 335 21.40 39.40 -56.51
N LEU A 336 22.38 38.54 -56.19
CA LEU A 336 23.84 38.71 -56.31
C LEU A 336 24.62 39.52 -55.25
N CYS A 337 25.43 38.77 -54.49
CA CYS A 337 26.72 39.18 -53.93
C CYS A 337 27.67 39.73 -55.04
N PRO A 338 28.75 40.40 -54.63
CA PRO A 338 30.00 39.63 -54.53
C PRO A 338 30.85 39.95 -53.29
N GLU A 339 31.83 39.06 -53.13
CA GLU A 339 32.82 38.88 -52.07
C GLU A 339 33.94 39.94 -52.05
N ASP A 340 34.71 39.86 -50.95
CA ASP A 340 36.14 40.15 -50.77
C ASP A 340 36.65 41.60 -50.82
N GLU A 341 37.31 42.05 -49.73
CA GLU A 341 38.77 41.92 -49.58
C GLU A 341 39.28 42.51 -48.25
N LEU A 342 40.47 42.02 -47.89
CA LEU A 342 41.27 42.17 -46.68
C LEU A 342 41.84 43.59 -46.44
N CYS A 343 42.09 43.96 -45.18
CA CYS A 343 43.43 44.28 -44.63
C CYS A 343 43.40 45.05 -43.29
N GLU A 344 43.98 44.41 -42.28
CA GLU A 344 44.97 44.88 -41.29
C GLU A 344 45.13 46.37 -40.87
N ASN A 345 45.18 46.54 -39.54
CA ASN A 345 46.16 47.30 -38.73
C ASN A 345 46.19 48.84 -38.76
N ASN A 346 45.75 49.50 -37.67
CA ASN A 346 46.61 50.03 -36.58
C ASN A 346 46.01 51.21 -35.79
N SER A 347 46.07 51.06 -34.46
CA SER A 347 46.26 52.05 -33.38
C SER A 347 45.90 53.54 -33.58
N SER A 348 45.01 54.07 -32.73
CA SER A 348 45.32 55.23 -31.88
C SER A 348 44.28 55.46 -30.78
N SER A 349 44.77 55.96 -29.64
CA SER A 349 44.12 56.31 -28.37
C SER A 349 42.84 57.14 -28.45
N CYS A 350 41.90 56.91 -27.51
CA CYS A 350 41.44 57.95 -26.58
C CYS A 350 40.60 57.35 -25.44
N VAL A 351 40.66 58.04 -24.29
CA VAL A 351 40.14 57.68 -22.97
C VAL A 351 38.68 58.16 -22.80
N VAL A 352 37.98 57.59 -21.80
CA VAL A 352 36.70 58.01 -21.17
C VAL A 352 35.48 57.43 -21.92
N GLU A 353 34.51 56.69 -21.36
CA GLU A 353 33.83 56.74 -20.06
C GLU A 353 33.00 55.46 -19.79
N ASP A 354 32.73 55.17 -18.52
CA ASP A 354 31.89 54.08 -18.02
C ASP A 354 30.46 54.08 -18.60
N THR A 355 30.04 52.97 -19.20
CA THR A 355 28.66 52.48 -19.08
C THR A 355 28.65 50.96 -19.08
N GLY A 356 28.12 50.39 -18.01
CA GLY A 356 27.99 48.94 -17.81
C GLY A 356 27.20 48.27 -18.92
N LYS A 357 27.87 47.38 -19.65
CA LYS A 357 27.23 46.33 -20.43
C LYS A 357 27.51 45.00 -19.76
N ILE A 358 26.44 44.39 -19.26
CA ILE A 358 26.39 43.00 -18.85
C ILE A 358 26.83 42.17 -20.06
N SER A 359 28.01 41.59 -20.00
CA SER A 359 28.48 40.63 -20.98
C SER A 359 27.64 39.36 -20.86
N ASP A 360 26.90 39.02 -21.92
CA ASP A 360 26.38 37.67 -22.14
C ASP A 360 27.56 36.70 -22.18
N SER A 361 27.90 36.13 -21.02
CA SER A 361 28.90 35.08 -20.94
C SER A 361 28.30 33.80 -21.51
N TYR A 362 28.38 33.64 -22.83
CA TYR A 362 28.23 32.33 -23.46
C TYR A 362 29.28 31.40 -22.85
N ILE A 363 28.85 30.46 -22.03
CA ILE A 363 29.70 29.37 -21.54
C ILE A 363 30.00 28.47 -22.75
N CYS A 364 31.07 28.78 -23.46
CA CYS A 364 31.58 27.91 -24.52
C CYS A 364 32.41 26.81 -23.84
N LEU A 365 31.89 25.59 -23.78
CA LEU A 365 32.65 24.44 -23.33
C LEU A 365 33.80 24.20 -24.33
N SER A 366 35.03 24.48 -23.91
CA SER A 366 36.20 24.21 -24.76
C SER A 366 36.33 22.71 -25.02
N GLN A 367 36.87 22.33 -26.19
CA GLN A 367 37.18 20.93 -26.53
C GLN A 367 38.00 20.24 -25.42
N LYS A 368 38.88 20.99 -24.76
CA LYS A 368 39.66 20.53 -23.61
C LYS A 368 38.80 20.10 -22.41
N ASN A 369 37.65 20.74 -22.17
CA ASN A 369 36.71 20.34 -21.13
C ASN A 369 35.98 19.03 -21.51
N ILE A 370 35.71 18.84 -22.80
CA ILE A 370 35.11 17.61 -23.33
C ILE A 370 36.11 16.44 -23.20
N ASP A 371 37.37 16.66 -23.53
CA ASP A 371 38.42 15.63 -23.44
C ASP A 371 38.75 15.28 -21.98
N ASN A 372 38.79 16.27 -21.08
CA ASN A 372 38.94 16.04 -19.64
C ASN A 372 37.77 15.23 -19.06
N TYR A 373 36.56 15.48 -19.54
CA TYR A 373 35.37 14.71 -19.16
C TYR A 373 35.42 13.26 -19.69
N ALA A 374 35.90 13.04 -20.92
CA ALA A 374 36.12 11.70 -21.46
C ALA A 374 37.18 10.92 -20.65
N SER A 375 38.24 11.58 -20.20
CA SER A 375 39.26 10.97 -19.34
C SER A 375 38.73 10.66 -17.94
N PHE A 376 37.85 11.50 -17.38
CA PHE A 376 37.18 11.25 -16.12
C PHE A 376 36.26 10.00 -16.21
N LEU A 377 35.46 9.88 -17.27
CA LEU A 377 34.60 8.72 -17.56
C LEU A 377 35.39 7.40 -17.66
N ALA A 378 36.59 7.44 -18.23
CA ALA A 378 37.45 6.26 -18.30
C ALA A 378 37.95 5.84 -16.90
N SER A 379 38.20 6.80 -16.01
CA SER A 379 38.71 6.56 -14.67
C SER A 379 37.66 6.02 -13.70
N THR A 380 36.41 6.48 -13.76
CA THR A 380 35.32 6.05 -12.87
C THR A 380 34.86 4.62 -13.14
N LYS A 381 34.93 4.16 -14.39
CA LYS A 381 34.64 2.75 -14.77
C LYS A 381 35.58 1.72 -14.12
N THR A 382 36.72 2.14 -13.58
CA THR A 382 37.71 1.22 -12.98
C THR A 382 37.61 1.11 -11.45
N ARG A 383 36.75 1.89 -10.77
CA ARG A 383 36.76 2.01 -9.30
C ARG A 383 35.61 1.35 -8.52
N HIS A 384 34.57 0.82 -9.18
CA HIS A 384 33.42 0.24 -8.47
C HIS A 384 33.31 -1.28 -8.66
N VAL A 385 34.13 -2.02 -7.93
CA VAL A 385 33.84 -3.42 -7.53
C VAL A 385 34.06 -3.52 -6.02
N LYS A 386 33.00 -3.23 -5.26
CA LYS A 386 32.82 -3.67 -3.86
C LYS A 386 31.31 -3.90 -3.62
N PRO A 387 30.94 -4.87 -2.77
CA PRO A 387 29.56 -5.30 -2.59
C PRO A 387 28.74 -4.22 -1.84
N GLN A 388 27.50 -4.01 -2.28
CA GLN A 388 26.55 -3.08 -1.66
C GLN A 388 25.93 -3.71 -0.40
N HIS A 389 25.97 -2.96 0.70
CA HIS A 389 25.23 -3.21 1.93
C HIS A 389 23.74 -2.87 1.74
N LEU A 390 22.91 -3.60 2.49
CA LEU A 390 21.47 -3.44 2.68
C LEU A 390 21.02 -1.97 2.75
N SER A 391 20.46 -1.47 1.65
CA SER A 391 19.80 -0.16 1.62
C SER A 391 18.31 -0.31 1.92
N ARG A 392 17.85 0.39 2.95
CA ARG A 392 16.43 0.69 3.20
C ARG A 392 15.76 1.15 1.88
N ARG A 393 14.89 0.32 1.30
CA ARG A 393 13.98 0.76 0.25
C ARG A 393 12.76 1.41 0.90
N LYS A 394 12.82 2.73 1.09
CA LYS A 394 11.60 3.53 0.91
C LYS A 394 11.15 3.27 -0.52
N VAL A 395 9.86 3.04 -0.74
CA VAL A 395 9.30 2.86 -2.08
C VAL A 395 9.49 4.17 -2.84
N SER A 396 10.61 4.30 -3.54
CA SER A 396 10.87 5.37 -4.50
C SER A 396 10.43 4.90 -5.88
N PHE A 397 9.71 5.75 -6.62
CA PHE A 397 9.20 5.50 -7.97
C PHE A 397 10.28 5.38 -9.07
N THR A 398 11.55 5.25 -8.71
CA THR A 398 12.66 5.04 -9.64
C THR A 398 13.26 3.66 -9.41
N ASP A 399 12.90 2.70 -10.27
CA ASP A 399 13.60 1.43 -10.38
C ASP A 399 15.07 1.70 -10.72
N THR A 400 15.93 1.51 -9.73
CA THR A 400 17.38 1.34 -9.95
C THR A 400 17.71 -0.13 -9.76
N SER A 401 17.18 -0.98 -10.64
CA SER A 401 17.69 -2.34 -10.83
C SER A 401 18.81 -2.30 -11.87
N PHE A 402 20.04 -2.40 -11.39
CA PHE A 402 21.24 -2.53 -12.22
C PHE A 402 21.26 -3.94 -12.85
N ILE A 403 20.82 -4.09 -14.09
CA ILE A 403 21.18 -5.25 -14.93
C ILE A 403 22.30 -4.80 -15.87
N GLN A 404 23.52 -5.24 -15.55
CA GLN A 404 24.69 -5.04 -16.38
C GLN A 404 24.70 -6.11 -17.48
N GLN A 405 24.14 -5.83 -18.66
CA GLN A 405 24.37 -6.63 -19.86
C GLN A 405 25.05 -5.80 -20.95
N LYS A 406 26.28 -6.20 -21.26
CA LYS A 406 27.02 -5.84 -22.48
C LYS A 406 26.37 -6.55 -23.67
N SER A 407 25.67 -5.82 -24.52
CA SER A 407 25.70 -6.01 -25.98
C SER A 407 24.88 -4.92 -26.66
N GLN A 408 25.44 -4.35 -27.72
CA GLN A 408 24.74 -3.48 -28.64
C GLN A 408 23.65 -4.28 -29.34
N ASP A 409 22.41 -4.16 -28.87
CA ASP A 409 21.19 -4.28 -29.65
C ASP A 409 20.15 -3.41 -28.93
N SER A 410 19.27 -2.76 -29.69
CA SER A 410 18.28 -1.80 -29.18
C SER A 410 17.49 -2.40 -28.01
N VAL A 411 17.82 -1.96 -26.78
CA VAL A 411 17.06 -2.29 -25.58
C VAL A 411 15.69 -1.63 -25.74
N VAL A 412 14.73 -2.42 -26.21
CA VAL A 412 13.33 -2.18 -25.90
C VAL A 412 13.29 -2.26 -24.38
N VAL A 413 13.20 -1.10 -23.71
CA VAL A 413 12.89 -1.06 -22.29
C VAL A 413 11.55 -1.77 -22.18
N ASP A 414 11.54 -2.99 -21.64
CA ASP A 414 10.30 -3.74 -21.45
C ASP A 414 9.34 -2.85 -20.67
N GLN A 415 8.27 -2.42 -21.34
CA GLN A 415 7.24 -1.61 -20.71
C GLN A 415 6.63 -2.46 -19.60
N TRP A 416 6.89 -2.07 -18.35
CA TRP A 416 6.31 -2.71 -17.17
C TRP A 416 4.80 -2.84 -17.34
N LYS A 417 4.30 -4.08 -17.24
CA LYS A 417 2.86 -4.39 -17.33
C LYS A 417 2.34 -4.65 -15.92
N PRO A 418 1.45 -3.81 -15.38
CA PRO A 418 0.89 -4.02 -14.05
C PRO A 418 0.15 -5.35 -13.98
N ALA A 419 0.51 -6.20 -13.03
CA ALA A 419 -0.24 -7.39 -12.68
C ALA A 419 -1.36 -7.04 -11.68
N PRO A 420 -2.48 -7.76 -11.65
CA PRO A 420 -3.55 -7.53 -10.66
C PRO A 420 -3.16 -7.67 -9.19
N ASN A 421 -2.15 -8.48 -8.87
CA ASN A 421 -1.55 -8.47 -7.54
C ASN A 421 -0.84 -7.14 -7.23
N ASP A 422 -0.29 -6.45 -8.24
CA ASP A 422 0.26 -5.10 -8.08
C ASP A 422 -0.86 -4.10 -7.77
N VAL A 423 -1.99 -4.20 -8.47
CA VAL A 423 -3.16 -3.32 -8.28
C VAL A 423 -3.69 -3.44 -6.86
N LEU A 424 -3.84 -4.67 -6.36
CA LEU A 424 -4.21 -4.92 -4.96
C LEU A 424 -3.21 -4.24 -4.01
N GLY A 425 -1.91 -4.40 -4.25
CA GLY A 425 -0.85 -3.78 -3.45
C GLY A 425 -1.01 -2.25 -3.29
N PHE A 426 -1.45 -1.55 -4.32
CA PHE A 426 -1.72 -0.11 -4.26
C PHE A 426 -3.04 0.25 -3.58
N LEU A 427 -4.05 -0.62 -3.67
CA LEU A 427 -5.37 -0.38 -3.08
C LEU A 427 -5.41 -0.64 -1.57
N LEU A 428 -4.53 -1.50 -1.04
CA LEU A 428 -4.56 -1.89 0.38
C LEU A 428 -4.47 -0.71 1.36
N PRO A 429 -3.54 0.27 1.20
CA PRO A 429 -3.52 1.45 2.09
C PRO A 429 -4.83 2.25 2.06
N ALA A 430 -5.45 2.37 0.88
CA ALA A 430 -6.75 3.03 0.76
C ALA A 430 -7.86 2.21 1.43
N TYR A 431 -7.86 0.88 1.29
CA TYR A 431 -8.82 0.01 1.97
C TYR A 431 -8.69 0.06 3.49
N MET A 432 -7.48 0.19 4.03
CA MET A 432 -7.28 0.41 5.46
C MET A 432 -8.00 1.68 5.91
N LEU A 433 -7.72 2.82 5.27
CA LEU A 433 -8.35 4.10 5.60
C LEU A 433 -9.89 4.06 5.48
N LEU A 434 -10.38 3.44 4.41
CA LEU A 434 -11.80 3.40 4.08
C LEU A 434 -12.61 2.47 4.99
N SER A 435 -11.98 1.42 5.54
CA SER A 435 -12.68 0.40 6.35
C SER A 435 -13.21 0.91 7.70
N ASP A 436 -12.77 2.09 8.14
CA ASP A 436 -13.30 2.75 9.35
C ASP A 436 -14.71 3.34 9.14
N ASN A 437 -15.12 3.55 7.88
CA ASN A 437 -16.45 4.03 7.56
C ASN A 437 -17.42 2.84 7.37
N GLN A 438 -18.48 2.79 8.17
CA GLN A 438 -19.44 1.69 8.17
C GLN A 438 -20.11 1.46 6.80
N ILE A 439 -20.47 2.52 6.06
CA ILE A 439 -21.11 2.41 4.74
C ILE A 439 -20.12 1.80 3.75
N VAL A 440 -18.87 2.24 3.80
CA VAL A 440 -17.81 1.69 2.95
C VAL A 440 -17.59 0.22 3.29
N LEU A 441 -17.49 -0.13 4.58
CA LEU A 441 -17.29 -1.49 5.04
C LEU A 441 -18.40 -2.42 4.53
N GLU A 442 -19.66 -2.01 4.58
CA GLU A 442 -20.80 -2.76 4.03
C GLU A 442 -20.63 -3.02 2.53
N VAL A 443 -20.29 -1.99 1.76
CA VAL A 443 -20.02 -2.14 0.31
C VAL A 443 -18.81 -3.04 0.05
N MET A 444 -17.75 -2.98 0.86
CA MET A 444 -16.59 -3.86 0.73
C MET A 444 -16.96 -5.33 0.99
N VAL A 445 -17.85 -5.59 1.94
CA VAL A 445 -18.40 -6.92 2.23
C VAL A 445 -19.24 -7.43 1.06
N GLU A 446 -20.21 -6.64 0.60
CA GLU A 446 -21.09 -7.01 -0.52
C GLU A 446 -20.28 -7.27 -1.80
N SER A 447 -19.25 -6.45 -2.02
CA SER A 447 -18.37 -6.55 -3.18
C SER A 447 -17.39 -7.72 -3.11
N GLN A 448 -17.34 -8.49 -2.02
CA GLN A 448 -16.38 -9.59 -1.82
C GLN A 448 -14.90 -9.16 -1.85
N ILE A 449 -14.58 -7.94 -1.40
CA ILE A 449 -13.18 -7.45 -1.37
C ILE A 449 -12.33 -8.27 -0.40
N PHE A 450 -12.90 -8.60 0.76
CA PHE A 450 -12.23 -9.42 1.76
C PHE A 450 -11.93 -10.84 1.27
N LEU A 451 -12.78 -11.40 0.40
CA LEU A 451 -12.50 -12.70 -0.22
C LEU A 451 -11.26 -12.62 -1.13
N THR A 452 -11.12 -11.56 -1.92
CA THR A 452 -9.93 -11.31 -2.75
C THR A 452 -8.66 -11.17 -1.90
N ILE A 453 -8.74 -10.40 -0.80
CA ILE A 453 -7.61 -10.24 0.15
C ILE A 453 -7.24 -11.60 0.78
N VAL A 454 -8.23 -12.37 1.23
CA VAL A 454 -8.00 -13.69 1.85
C VAL A 454 -7.39 -14.67 0.84
N ASN A 455 -7.84 -14.68 -0.41
CA ASN A 455 -7.28 -15.54 -1.45
C ASN A 455 -5.82 -15.19 -1.77
N PHE A 456 -5.50 -13.90 -1.82
CA PHE A 456 -4.11 -13.45 -1.92
C PHE A 456 -3.28 -13.92 -0.73
N LEU A 457 -3.78 -13.76 0.50
CA LEU A 457 -3.08 -14.23 1.71
C LEU A 457 -2.85 -15.74 1.69
N LYS A 458 -3.84 -16.55 1.31
CA LYS A 458 -3.69 -18.01 1.19
C LYS A 458 -2.56 -18.38 0.21
N THR A 459 -2.51 -17.71 -0.94
CA THR A 459 -1.45 -17.92 -1.95
C THR A 459 -0.09 -17.53 -1.40
N SER A 460 -0.01 -16.36 -0.76
CA SER A 460 1.19 -15.87 -0.09
C SER A 460 1.73 -16.79 0.99
N LEU A 461 0.86 -17.32 1.83
CA LEU A 461 1.28 -18.27 2.84
C LEU A 461 1.72 -19.61 2.23
N SER A 462 1.08 -20.07 1.13
CA SER A 462 1.51 -21.28 0.42
C SER A 462 2.90 -21.11 -0.17
N ASP A 463 3.15 -20.01 -0.89
CA ASP A 463 4.44 -19.74 -1.53
C ASP A 463 5.57 -19.63 -0.49
N LEU A 464 5.30 -18.97 0.64
CA LEU A 464 6.25 -18.87 1.76
C LEU A 464 6.56 -20.23 2.37
N LEU A 465 5.54 -21.08 2.62
CA LEU A 465 5.72 -22.43 3.16
C LEU A 465 6.47 -23.35 2.19
N GLU A 466 6.27 -23.18 0.89
CA GLU A 466 6.93 -23.96 -0.16
C GLU A 466 8.35 -23.46 -0.46
N GLY A 467 8.78 -22.35 0.15
CA GLY A 467 10.09 -21.74 -0.09
C GLY A 467 10.23 -21.20 -1.52
N LYS A 468 9.11 -20.90 -2.20
CA LYS A 468 9.11 -20.26 -3.50
C LYS A 468 9.47 -18.79 -3.34
N SER A 469 10.28 -18.25 -4.24
CA SER A 469 10.47 -16.80 -4.31
C SER A 469 9.15 -16.16 -4.71
N SER A 470 8.57 -15.33 -3.84
CA SER A 470 7.32 -14.65 -4.16
C SER A 470 7.53 -13.62 -5.28
N ASP A 471 6.60 -13.58 -6.22
CA ASP A 471 6.59 -12.57 -7.29
C ASP A 471 6.17 -11.18 -6.78
N TYR A 472 5.65 -11.10 -5.55
CA TYR A 472 5.20 -9.87 -4.89
C TYR A 472 6.01 -9.55 -3.64
N PRO A 473 6.09 -8.25 -3.26
CA PRO A 473 6.82 -7.83 -2.07
C PRO A 473 6.12 -8.24 -0.78
N GLU A 474 6.90 -8.55 0.26
CA GLU A 474 6.39 -8.88 1.61
C GLU A 474 5.45 -7.81 2.17
N SER A 475 5.67 -6.53 1.80
CA SER A 475 4.82 -5.41 2.18
C SER A 475 3.36 -5.58 1.77
N THR A 476 3.08 -6.23 0.63
CA THR A 476 1.71 -6.49 0.18
C THR A 476 1.01 -7.47 1.13
N THR A 477 1.71 -8.54 1.52
CA THR A 477 1.20 -9.51 2.51
C THR A 477 0.93 -8.84 3.85
N ILE A 478 1.86 -8.01 4.32
CA ILE A 478 1.71 -7.26 5.58
C ILE A 478 0.48 -6.33 5.50
N ASN A 479 0.34 -5.57 4.43
CA ASN A 479 -0.79 -4.65 4.25
C ASN A 479 -2.14 -5.40 4.18
N CYS A 480 -2.19 -6.56 3.51
CA CYS A 480 -3.38 -7.43 3.53
C CYS A 480 -3.73 -7.88 4.95
N LEU A 481 -2.73 -8.31 5.73
CA LEU A 481 -2.92 -8.71 7.12
C LEU A 481 -3.41 -7.53 7.96
N THR A 482 -2.86 -6.33 7.77
CA THR A 482 -3.29 -5.13 8.50
C THR A 482 -4.74 -4.75 8.19
N VAL A 483 -5.20 -4.82 6.93
CA VAL A 483 -6.62 -4.61 6.58
C VAL A 483 -7.51 -5.60 7.32
N VAL A 484 -7.14 -6.88 7.33
CA VAL A 484 -7.92 -7.94 8.01
C VAL A 484 -7.96 -7.69 9.53
N GLU A 485 -6.83 -7.35 10.13
CA GLU A 485 -6.74 -7.04 11.55
C GLU A 485 -7.59 -5.82 11.93
N GLN A 486 -7.57 -4.77 11.12
CA GLN A 486 -8.39 -3.59 11.34
C GLN A 486 -9.86 -3.98 11.44
N VAL A 487 -10.36 -4.82 10.52
CA VAL A 487 -11.77 -5.27 10.59
C VAL A 487 -12.02 -6.17 11.81
N TYR A 488 -11.08 -7.03 12.22
CA TYR A 488 -11.22 -7.80 13.47
C TYR A 488 -11.32 -6.92 14.72
N THR A 489 -10.65 -5.76 14.72
CA THR A 489 -10.54 -4.87 15.88
C THR A 489 -11.62 -3.79 15.90
N SER A 490 -11.88 -3.12 14.78
CA SER A 490 -12.85 -2.03 14.65
C SER A 490 -14.28 -2.54 14.48
N SER A 491 -14.49 -3.62 13.71
CA SER A 491 -15.81 -4.17 13.39
C SER A 491 -15.92 -5.69 13.64
N PRO A 492 -15.73 -6.16 14.88
CA PRO A 492 -15.79 -7.59 15.21
C PRO A 492 -17.08 -8.31 14.76
N PRO A 493 -18.30 -7.73 14.86
CA PRO A 493 -19.52 -8.38 14.39
C PRO A 493 -19.55 -8.63 12.88
N THR A 494 -18.92 -7.77 12.10
CA THR A 494 -18.79 -7.93 10.64
C THR A 494 -17.78 -9.03 10.34
N ALA A 495 -16.59 -8.96 10.94
CA ALA A 495 -15.53 -9.95 10.78
C ALA A 495 -16.02 -11.39 11.07
N ALA A 496 -16.85 -11.53 12.09
CA ALA A 496 -17.48 -12.77 12.52
C ALA A 496 -18.42 -13.41 11.48
N GLN A 497 -19.14 -12.58 10.72
CA GLN A 497 -20.11 -13.04 9.73
C GLN A 497 -19.45 -13.48 8.42
N LEU A 498 -18.22 -13.05 8.17
CA LEU A 498 -17.47 -13.35 6.95
C LEU A 498 -16.87 -14.75 6.99
N GLU A 499 -17.38 -15.65 6.14
CA GLU A 499 -16.86 -17.02 6.04
C GLU A 499 -15.38 -17.06 5.61
N CYS A 500 -14.95 -16.14 4.73
CA CYS A 500 -13.56 -16.04 4.31
C CYS A 500 -12.59 -15.72 5.47
N PHE A 501 -13.03 -14.98 6.49
CA PHE A 501 -12.23 -14.70 7.69
C PHE A 501 -12.15 -15.91 8.62
N GLN A 502 -13.23 -16.70 8.69
CA GLN A 502 -13.19 -17.98 9.39
C GLN A 502 -12.22 -18.95 8.71
N GLU A 503 -12.26 -19.05 7.38
CA GLU A 503 -11.30 -19.86 6.63
C GLU A 503 -9.85 -19.39 6.80
N LEU A 504 -9.61 -18.07 6.74
CA LEU A 504 -8.29 -17.50 6.96
C LEU A 504 -7.77 -17.88 8.35
N PHE A 505 -8.60 -17.74 9.40
CA PHE A 505 -8.22 -18.13 10.75
C PHE A 505 -7.75 -19.59 10.83
N GLU A 506 -8.45 -20.53 10.18
CA GLU A 506 -8.06 -21.93 10.17
C GLU A 506 -6.74 -22.16 9.43
N VAL A 507 -6.58 -21.52 8.27
CA VAL A 507 -5.33 -21.58 7.50
C VAL A 507 -4.17 -21.04 8.34
N CYS A 508 -4.33 -19.90 9.00
CA CYS A 508 -3.32 -19.31 9.87
C CYS A 508 -2.99 -20.23 11.05
N LEU A 509 -4.01 -20.77 11.74
CA LEU A 509 -3.81 -21.65 12.89
C LEU A 509 -3.02 -22.94 12.53
N LEU A 510 -3.18 -23.43 11.31
CA LEU A 510 -2.46 -24.61 10.81
C LEU A 510 -1.08 -24.29 10.23
N SER A 511 -0.93 -23.14 9.58
CA SER A 511 0.26 -22.78 8.80
C SER A 511 1.31 -22.05 9.63
N LEU A 512 0.86 -21.16 10.52
CA LEU A 512 1.73 -20.27 11.28
C LEU A 512 2.77 -21.03 12.13
N PRO A 513 2.46 -22.12 12.87
CA PRO A 513 3.49 -22.85 13.61
C PRO A 513 4.63 -23.36 12.73
N ASN A 514 4.34 -23.74 11.48
CA ASN A 514 5.34 -24.22 10.54
C ASN A 514 6.17 -23.06 9.97
N LEU A 515 5.54 -21.92 9.67
CA LEU A 515 6.23 -20.70 9.25
C LEU A 515 7.21 -20.20 10.33
N LEU A 516 6.77 -20.17 11.59
CA LEU A 516 7.61 -19.75 12.72
C LEU A 516 8.81 -20.71 12.97
N SER A 517 8.71 -21.95 12.51
CA SER A 517 9.75 -22.98 12.67
C SER A 517 10.73 -23.04 11.49
N MET A 518 10.58 -22.16 10.49
CA MET A 518 11.52 -22.09 9.36
C MET A 518 12.91 -21.62 9.86
N SER A 519 13.96 -21.96 9.12
CA SER A 519 15.32 -21.52 9.46
C SER A 519 15.52 -20.02 9.32
N GLU A 520 14.84 -19.41 8.33
CA GLU A 520 14.90 -17.98 8.01
C GLU A 520 13.48 -17.46 7.76
N PRO A 521 12.65 -17.30 8.81
CA PRO A 521 11.29 -16.83 8.66
C PRO A 521 11.26 -15.34 8.30
N PRO A 522 10.35 -14.90 7.40
CA PRO A 522 10.16 -13.48 7.10
C PRO A 522 9.56 -12.77 8.32
N ALA A 523 10.43 -12.16 9.13
CA ALA A 523 10.08 -11.76 10.50
C ALA A 523 8.86 -10.85 10.62
N THR A 524 8.77 -9.86 9.73
CA THR A 524 7.66 -8.89 9.65
C THR A 524 6.34 -9.58 9.32
N VAL A 525 6.32 -10.49 8.33
CA VAL A 525 5.13 -11.26 7.93
C VAL A 525 4.71 -12.20 9.06
N CYS A 526 5.66 -12.94 9.65
CA CYS A 526 5.38 -13.90 10.71
C CYS A 526 4.78 -13.24 11.97
N LEU A 527 5.33 -12.10 12.41
CA LEU A 527 4.80 -11.37 13.56
C LEU A 527 3.42 -10.77 13.24
N LYS A 528 3.24 -10.17 12.07
CA LYS A 528 1.92 -9.64 11.68
C LYS A 528 0.87 -10.76 11.59
N LEU A 529 1.25 -11.91 11.03
CA LEU A 529 0.37 -13.07 10.94
C LEU A 529 -0.01 -13.62 12.32
N LEU A 530 0.94 -13.66 13.26
CA LEU A 530 0.69 -14.03 14.65
C LEU A 530 -0.28 -13.05 15.32
N GLU A 531 -0.04 -11.75 15.19
CA GLU A 531 -0.92 -10.69 15.70
C GLU A 531 -2.37 -10.84 15.19
N VAL A 532 -2.55 -10.98 13.87
CA VAL A 532 -3.87 -11.20 13.25
C VAL A 532 -4.51 -12.50 13.75
N THR A 533 -3.73 -13.57 13.89
CA THR A 533 -4.22 -14.87 14.37
C THR A 533 -4.72 -14.78 15.81
N LEU A 534 -4.02 -14.04 16.68
CA LEU A 534 -4.43 -13.82 18.07
C LEU A 534 -5.71 -12.97 18.14
N SER A 535 -5.82 -11.93 17.32
CA SER A 535 -7.03 -11.11 17.19
C SER A 535 -8.23 -11.94 16.70
N ALA A 536 -8.04 -12.76 15.67
CA ALA A 536 -9.05 -13.68 15.17
C ALA A 536 -9.46 -14.72 16.23
N TYR A 537 -8.49 -15.30 16.95
CA TYR A 537 -8.74 -16.27 18.02
C TYR A 537 -9.64 -15.68 19.11
N ARG A 538 -9.36 -14.44 19.54
CA ARG A 538 -10.16 -13.72 20.52
C ARG A 538 -11.60 -13.53 20.05
N LEU A 539 -11.81 -13.23 18.78
CA LEU A 539 -13.15 -13.11 18.20
C LEU A 539 -13.89 -14.45 18.24
N GLN A 540 -13.25 -15.52 17.80
CA GLN A 540 -13.82 -16.88 17.79
C GLN A 540 -14.20 -17.37 19.20
N MET A 541 -13.44 -16.96 20.23
CA MET A 541 -13.76 -17.25 21.63
C MET A 541 -15.01 -16.53 22.15
N ARG A 542 -15.36 -15.36 21.60
CA ARG A 542 -16.54 -14.58 22.03
C ARG A 542 -17.84 -15.12 21.44
N GLU A 543 -17.80 -15.71 20.25
CA GLU A 543 -18.98 -16.12 19.48
C GLU A 543 -19.34 -17.60 19.62
N THR A 544 -19.22 -18.15 20.82
CA THR A 544 -19.36 -19.59 21.16
C THR A 544 -20.67 -20.30 20.77
N GLN A 545 -21.58 -19.67 20.00
CA GLN A 545 -22.90 -20.24 19.71
C GLN A 545 -23.12 -20.83 18.31
N LYS A 546 -22.30 -20.63 17.26
CA LYS A 546 -22.71 -21.12 15.91
C LYS A 546 -21.74 -21.89 15.01
N LYS A 547 -20.41 -21.78 15.08
CA LYS A 547 -19.51 -22.58 14.22
C LYS A 547 -18.12 -22.74 14.86
N SER A 548 -17.88 -23.74 15.71
CA SER A 548 -16.60 -23.82 16.44
C SER A 548 -15.48 -24.49 15.64
N SER A 549 -14.94 -23.77 14.65
CA SER A 549 -13.63 -24.07 14.05
C SER A 549 -12.56 -24.35 15.13
N LEU A 550 -12.63 -23.62 16.24
CA LEU A 550 -11.81 -23.83 17.43
C LEU A 550 -11.89 -25.26 17.98
N ALA A 551 -13.08 -25.84 18.13
CA ALA A 551 -13.22 -27.18 18.68
C ALA A 551 -12.60 -28.24 17.76
N ARG A 552 -12.69 -28.03 16.45
CA ARG A 552 -12.07 -28.91 15.44
C ARG A 552 -10.55 -28.82 15.46
N LEU A 553 -9.98 -27.69 15.85
CA LEU A 553 -8.56 -27.40 15.77
C LEU A 553 -7.85 -27.42 17.13
N LYS A 554 -8.40 -28.10 18.14
CA LYS A 554 -7.87 -28.12 19.51
C LYS A 554 -6.37 -28.48 19.58
N HIS A 555 -5.93 -29.48 18.85
CA HIS A 555 -4.51 -29.89 18.83
C HIS A 555 -3.58 -28.83 18.22
N SER A 556 -4.09 -28.01 17.29
CA SER A 556 -3.33 -26.94 16.66
C SER A 556 -3.17 -25.72 17.56
N GLN A 557 -4.07 -25.53 18.54
CA GLN A 557 -4.03 -24.39 19.48
C GLN A 557 -2.76 -24.45 20.35
N SER A 558 -2.50 -25.58 21.00
CA SER A 558 -1.27 -25.78 21.81
C SER A 558 0.00 -25.60 20.98
N ARG A 559 0.01 -26.11 19.73
CA ARG A 559 1.14 -25.92 18.79
C ARG A 559 1.36 -24.44 18.44
N LEU A 560 0.29 -23.70 18.17
CA LEU A 560 0.36 -22.27 17.89
C LEU A 560 0.96 -21.51 19.06
N PHE A 561 0.43 -21.66 20.27
CA PHE A 561 0.91 -20.88 21.41
C PHE A 561 2.35 -21.22 21.77
N LYS A 562 2.72 -22.49 21.71
CA LYS A 562 4.10 -22.92 21.91
C LYS A 562 5.04 -22.26 20.89
N ALA A 563 4.77 -22.43 19.59
CA ALA A 563 5.60 -21.87 18.53
C ALA A 563 5.63 -20.33 18.57
N GLY A 564 4.50 -19.68 18.85
CA GLY A 564 4.39 -18.23 18.98
C GLY A 564 5.24 -17.67 20.11
N ILE A 565 5.20 -18.29 21.30
CA ILE A 565 6.01 -17.87 22.45
C ILE A 565 7.49 -18.10 22.20
N GLU A 566 7.87 -19.29 21.71
CA GLU A 566 9.27 -19.61 21.35
C GLU A 566 9.80 -18.63 20.30
N TYR A 567 8.98 -18.28 19.32
CA TYR A 567 9.36 -17.32 18.29
C TYR A 567 9.53 -15.89 18.85
N LEU A 568 8.62 -15.43 19.69
CA LEU A 568 8.72 -14.10 20.32
C LEU A 568 9.96 -13.97 21.21
N SER A 569 10.44 -15.06 21.82
CA SER A 569 11.70 -15.07 22.57
C SER A 569 12.96 -14.92 21.72
N THR A 570 12.89 -15.05 20.40
CA THR A 570 14.07 -14.89 19.52
C THR A 570 14.46 -13.44 19.22
N PHE A 571 13.59 -12.46 19.54
CA PHE A 571 13.77 -11.06 19.15
C PHE A 571 14.57 -10.20 20.15
N TYR A 572 14.86 -10.75 21.32
CA TYR A 572 15.63 -10.08 22.36
C TYR A 572 16.72 -11.00 22.91
N GLU A 573 17.85 -10.42 23.30
CA GLU A 573 18.89 -11.11 24.03
C GLU A 573 19.21 -10.35 25.32
N ILE A 574 19.07 -11.03 26.46
CA ILE A 574 19.37 -10.43 27.77
C ILE A 574 20.83 -10.73 28.12
N HIS A 575 21.68 -9.73 27.99
CA HIS A 575 23.11 -9.86 28.27
C HIS A 575 23.43 -9.53 29.74
N GLN A 576 24.03 -10.50 30.44
CA GLN A 576 24.62 -10.26 31.75
C GLN A 576 26.06 -9.74 31.61
N HIS A 577 26.26 -8.44 31.80
CA HIS A 577 27.62 -7.89 31.89
C HIS A 577 28.22 -8.16 33.28
N LYS A 578 29.43 -8.73 33.31
CA LYS A 578 30.15 -9.15 34.54
C LYS A 578 30.31 -8.08 35.65
N ASN A 579 30.02 -6.80 35.38
CA ASN A 579 30.12 -5.68 36.34
C ASN A 579 29.07 -4.57 36.10
N ARG A 580 27.97 -4.82 35.36
CA ARG A 580 26.89 -3.84 35.10
C ARG A 580 25.51 -4.50 35.14
N SER A 581 24.48 -3.68 35.25
CA SER A 581 23.07 -4.03 35.04
C SER A 581 22.87 -4.82 33.74
N GLN A 582 21.84 -5.67 33.73
CA GLN A 582 21.49 -6.44 32.54
C GLN A 582 21.11 -5.48 31.41
N LEU A 583 21.72 -5.66 30.24
CA LEU A 583 21.38 -4.90 29.04
C LEU A 583 20.42 -5.74 28.20
N LEU A 584 19.28 -5.18 27.85
CA LEU A 584 18.42 -5.74 26.81
C LEU A 584 19.01 -5.31 25.48
N ASP A 585 19.59 -6.27 24.76
CA ASP A 585 19.96 -6.07 23.37
C ASP A 585 18.78 -6.52 22.51
N VAL A 586 18.44 -5.68 21.55
CA VAL A 586 17.29 -5.91 20.68
C VAL A 586 17.82 -6.03 19.27
N SER A 587 17.35 -7.04 18.52
CA SER A 587 17.90 -7.35 17.20
C SER A 587 18.00 -6.12 16.28
N ASP A 588 18.96 -6.13 15.34
CA ASP A 588 19.10 -5.06 14.34
C ASP A 588 17.81 -4.81 13.53
N VAL A 589 16.93 -5.81 13.48
CA VAL A 589 15.63 -5.78 12.80
C VAL A 589 14.55 -5.05 13.61
N TRP A 590 14.80 -4.73 14.90
CA TRP A 590 13.80 -4.18 15.82
C TRP A 590 13.04 -2.96 15.29
N THR A 591 13.75 -2.05 14.62
CA THR A 591 13.14 -0.86 14.01
C THR A 591 12.03 -1.16 12.99
N LEU A 592 11.98 -2.40 12.48
CA LEU A 592 10.98 -2.89 11.53
C LEU A 592 9.90 -3.75 12.21
N VAL A 593 10.20 -4.41 13.33
CA VAL A 593 9.33 -5.44 13.93
C VAL A 593 8.79 -5.08 15.32
N GLY A 594 9.30 -4.04 15.96
CA GLY A 594 9.00 -3.72 17.36
C GLY A 594 7.51 -3.48 17.61
N GLU A 595 6.81 -2.81 16.68
CA GLU A 595 5.37 -2.60 16.78
C GLU A 595 4.59 -3.92 16.71
N SER A 596 4.84 -4.76 15.71
CA SER A 596 4.17 -6.06 15.57
C SER A 596 4.50 -7.02 16.71
N TRP A 597 5.73 -6.98 17.26
CA TRP A 597 6.08 -7.76 18.45
C TRP A 597 5.27 -7.31 19.66
N CYS A 598 5.17 -6.00 19.91
CA CYS A 598 4.34 -5.46 20.99
C CYS A 598 2.86 -5.80 20.79
N GLY A 599 2.37 -5.74 19.53
CA GLY A 599 1.03 -6.16 19.13
C GLY A 599 0.75 -7.63 19.44
N CYS A 600 1.70 -8.53 19.15
CA CYS A 600 1.61 -9.94 19.52
C CYS A 600 1.51 -10.12 21.04
N VAL A 601 2.37 -9.44 21.82
CA VAL A 601 2.32 -9.51 23.30
C VAL A 601 1.00 -8.98 23.83
N ALA A 602 0.48 -7.87 23.29
CA ALA A 602 -0.85 -7.37 23.63
C ALA A 602 -1.95 -8.40 23.31
N GLY A 603 -1.87 -9.07 22.16
CA GLY A 603 -2.73 -10.20 21.79
C GLY A 603 -2.70 -11.31 22.83
N LEU A 604 -1.51 -11.75 23.25
CA LEU A 604 -1.34 -12.76 24.31
C LEU A 604 -1.96 -12.33 25.65
N CYS A 605 -1.76 -11.07 26.06
CA CYS A 605 -2.38 -10.51 27.26
C CYS A 605 -3.91 -10.64 27.21
N THR A 606 -4.53 -10.43 26.06
CA THR A 606 -6.00 -10.51 25.95
C THR A 606 -6.55 -11.95 26.07
N LEU A 607 -5.71 -12.96 25.84
CA LEU A 607 -6.10 -14.37 25.79
C LEU A 607 -5.68 -15.17 27.02
N VAL A 608 -4.61 -14.76 27.73
CA VAL A 608 -4.01 -15.57 28.82
C VAL A 608 -4.99 -15.91 29.94
N ARG A 609 -6.03 -15.10 30.17
CA ARG A 609 -7.04 -15.37 31.22
C ARG A 609 -8.04 -16.46 30.85
N SER A 610 -8.28 -16.68 29.56
CA SER A 610 -9.37 -17.53 29.07
C SER A 610 -8.90 -18.76 28.29
N VAL A 611 -7.61 -18.88 28.00
CA VAL A 611 -7.07 -19.94 27.14
C VAL A 611 -6.04 -20.79 27.91
N GLU A 612 -6.45 -21.99 28.33
CA GLU A 612 -5.61 -22.92 29.10
C GLU A 612 -4.35 -23.34 28.33
N ASP A 613 -4.46 -23.61 27.02
CA ASP A 613 -3.30 -23.99 26.19
C ASP A 613 -2.22 -22.90 26.14
N LEU A 614 -2.62 -21.62 26.18
CA LEU A 614 -1.69 -20.50 26.27
C LEU A 614 -1.05 -20.41 27.66
N GLN A 615 -1.82 -20.66 28.72
CA GLN A 615 -1.28 -20.70 30.09
C GLN A 615 -0.24 -21.82 30.25
N ASP A 616 -0.52 -23.00 29.72
CA ASP A 616 0.43 -24.14 29.73
C ASP A 616 1.68 -23.81 28.91
N ALA A 617 1.52 -23.22 27.72
CA ALA A 617 2.65 -22.81 26.90
C ALA A 617 3.54 -21.76 27.59
N LEU A 618 2.95 -20.74 28.25
CA LEU A 618 3.70 -19.76 29.05
C LEU A 618 4.38 -20.38 30.27
N THR A 619 3.74 -21.36 30.92
CA THR A 619 4.31 -22.03 32.10
C THR A 619 5.52 -22.89 31.74
N ARG A 620 5.55 -23.46 30.53
CA ARG A 620 6.64 -24.30 30.03
C ARG A 620 7.75 -23.51 29.33
N SER A 621 7.52 -22.24 29.03
CA SER A 621 8.48 -21.36 28.37
C SER A 621 9.34 -20.62 29.40
N ASP A 622 10.58 -20.33 29.00
CA ASP A 622 11.51 -19.50 29.79
C ASP A 622 11.22 -17.99 29.65
N MET A 623 10.30 -17.58 28.76
CA MET A 623 9.98 -16.18 28.49
C MET A 623 9.59 -15.39 29.76
N LEU A 624 8.70 -15.92 30.62
CA LEU A 624 8.30 -15.24 31.86
C LEU A 624 9.43 -15.18 32.90
N PRO A 625 10.14 -16.29 33.22
CA PRO A 625 11.34 -16.24 34.05
C PRO A 625 12.40 -15.25 33.56
N GLU A 626 12.66 -15.22 32.25
CA GLU A 626 13.63 -14.29 31.63
C GLU A 626 13.19 -12.83 31.79
N PHE A 627 11.92 -12.53 31.51
CA PHE A 627 11.36 -11.18 31.72
C PHE A 627 11.48 -10.74 33.17
N LEU A 628 11.13 -11.59 34.13
CA LEU A 628 11.22 -11.25 35.54
C LEU A 628 12.67 -11.05 36.00
N SER A 629 13.59 -11.91 35.56
CA SER A 629 15.02 -11.79 35.81
C SER A 629 15.57 -10.46 35.26
N TYR A 630 15.17 -10.09 34.03
CA TYR A 630 15.54 -8.82 33.43
C TYR A 630 14.99 -7.63 34.19
N LEU A 631 13.68 -7.60 34.43
CA LEU A 631 13.02 -6.50 35.13
C LEU A 631 13.54 -6.32 36.56
N ALA A 632 13.88 -7.40 37.26
CA ALA A 632 14.49 -7.30 38.58
C ALA A 632 15.87 -6.63 38.54
N ASN A 633 16.66 -6.87 37.50
CA ASN A 633 18.07 -6.45 37.39
C ASN A 633 18.34 -5.23 36.49
N CYS A 634 17.34 -4.69 35.78
CA CYS A 634 17.52 -3.48 34.95
C CYS A 634 17.81 -2.23 35.81
N ASP A 635 18.45 -1.20 35.28
CA ASP A 635 18.53 0.09 36.01
C ASP A 635 17.25 0.92 35.77
N ASP A 636 17.13 2.10 36.41
CA ASP A 636 15.97 3.00 36.24
C ASP A 636 15.65 3.22 34.75
N LEU A 637 14.38 3.02 34.37
CA LEU A 637 13.88 3.15 32.99
C LEU A 637 14.01 4.56 32.40
N SER A 638 14.25 5.58 33.24
CA SER A 638 14.31 6.99 32.85
C SER A 638 15.42 7.34 31.86
N ASN A 639 16.39 6.45 31.65
CA ASN A 639 17.50 6.64 30.70
C ASN A 639 17.45 5.68 29.48
N CYS A 640 16.37 4.91 29.32
CA CYS A 640 16.21 4.00 28.18
C CYS A 640 15.72 4.73 26.93
N SER A 641 15.94 4.14 25.75
CA SER A 641 15.27 4.62 24.53
C SER A 641 13.78 4.29 24.55
N ASP A 642 12.97 5.08 23.85
CA ASP A 642 11.52 4.87 23.73
C ASP A 642 11.15 3.44 23.29
N ASP A 643 11.97 2.83 22.43
CA ASP A 643 11.77 1.45 21.97
C ASP A 643 11.97 0.43 23.09
N VAL A 644 12.99 0.60 23.93
CA VAL A 644 13.24 -0.28 25.09
C VAL A 644 12.15 -0.09 26.15
N GLU A 645 11.71 1.15 26.37
CA GLU A 645 10.59 1.44 27.27
C GLU A 645 9.30 0.73 26.81
N ARG A 646 8.99 0.77 25.51
CA ARG A 646 7.82 0.07 24.94
C ARG A 646 7.88 -1.44 25.15
N VAL A 647 9.07 -2.04 25.01
CA VAL A 647 9.28 -3.48 25.29
C VAL A 647 9.04 -3.78 26.76
N VAL A 648 9.66 -3.02 27.65
CA VAL A 648 9.52 -3.20 29.10
C VAL A 648 8.06 -3.08 29.52
N GLN A 649 7.34 -2.10 28.98
CA GLN A 649 5.92 -1.93 29.27
C GLN A 649 5.08 -3.12 28.78
N SER A 650 5.42 -3.70 27.63
CA SER A 650 4.78 -4.91 27.11
C SER A 650 5.09 -6.14 27.98
N MET A 651 6.34 -6.30 28.45
CA MET A 651 6.73 -7.34 29.40
C MET A 651 5.95 -7.25 30.71
N ILE A 652 5.88 -6.05 31.30
CA ILE A 652 5.12 -5.78 32.53
C ILE A 652 3.64 -6.13 32.33
N SER A 653 3.06 -5.69 31.22
CA SER A 653 1.64 -5.95 30.90
C SER A 653 1.36 -7.45 30.80
N LEU A 654 2.26 -8.23 30.19
CA LEU A 654 2.13 -9.68 30.12
C LEU A 654 2.22 -10.34 31.49
N ILE A 655 3.16 -9.92 32.34
CA ILE A 655 3.33 -10.46 33.70
C ILE A 655 2.09 -10.18 34.56
N GLU A 656 1.60 -8.93 34.58
CA GLU A 656 0.39 -8.58 35.35
C GLU A 656 -0.80 -9.42 34.89
N THR A 657 -0.95 -9.59 33.57
CA THR A 657 -2.10 -10.31 33.02
C THR A 657 -1.98 -11.83 33.19
N ALA A 658 -0.78 -12.39 33.13
CA ALA A 658 -0.48 -13.80 33.41
C ALA A 658 -0.76 -14.17 34.87
N ALA A 659 -0.40 -13.28 35.81
CA ALA A 659 -0.70 -13.44 37.23
C ALA A 659 -2.20 -13.53 37.52
N GLU A 660 -3.02 -12.76 36.80
CA GLU A 660 -4.48 -12.81 36.91
C GLU A 660 -5.08 -14.05 36.22
N GLY A 661 -4.38 -14.62 35.22
CA GLY A 661 -4.92 -15.68 34.37
C GLY A 661 -4.88 -17.07 34.99
N SER A 662 -3.81 -17.42 35.72
CA SER A 662 -3.63 -18.78 36.26
C SER A 662 -2.88 -18.79 37.59
N PRO A 663 -3.30 -19.60 38.58
CA PRO A 663 -2.55 -19.77 39.82
C PRO A 663 -1.17 -20.40 39.59
N LEU A 664 -1.00 -21.20 38.53
CA LEU A 664 0.30 -21.78 38.16
C LEU A 664 1.26 -20.71 37.66
N LEU A 665 0.78 -19.80 36.80
CA LEU A 665 1.56 -18.66 36.32
C LEU A 665 1.91 -17.71 37.47
N LEU A 666 0.96 -17.42 38.36
CA LEU A 666 1.22 -16.61 39.54
C LEU A 666 2.27 -17.23 40.45
N ARG A 667 2.22 -18.55 40.66
CA ARG A 667 3.26 -19.27 41.39
C ARG A 667 4.62 -19.17 40.72
N LEU A 668 4.68 -19.37 39.40
CA LEU A 668 5.91 -19.20 38.60
C LEU A 668 6.48 -17.79 38.76
N ILE A 669 5.62 -16.76 38.73
CA ILE A 669 6.03 -15.35 38.91
C ILE A 669 6.60 -15.12 40.31
N ILE A 670 5.97 -15.67 41.35
CA ILE A 670 6.46 -15.56 42.74
C ILE A 670 7.83 -16.26 42.89
N GLU A 671 8.00 -17.44 42.29
CA GLU A 671 9.24 -18.22 42.34
C GLU A 671 10.41 -17.54 41.60
N ASN A 672 10.11 -16.75 40.55
CA ASN A 672 11.10 -16.07 39.70
C ASN A 672 11.20 -14.56 39.97
N GLN A 673 11.43 -14.15 41.22
CA GLN A 673 11.70 -12.73 41.58
C GLN A 673 10.53 -11.75 41.40
N GLY A 674 9.28 -12.22 41.24
CA GLY A 674 8.11 -11.36 41.09
C GLY A 674 7.95 -10.31 42.21
N GLN A 675 8.27 -10.66 43.46
CA GLN A 675 8.23 -9.69 44.57
C GLN A 675 9.21 -8.52 44.42
N THR A 676 10.38 -8.77 43.82
CA THR A 676 11.37 -7.72 43.54
C THR A 676 10.85 -6.79 42.46
N VAL A 677 10.30 -7.35 41.38
CA VAL A 677 9.70 -6.59 40.27
C VAL A 677 8.53 -5.73 40.76
N ILE A 678 7.63 -6.28 41.59
CA ILE A 678 6.49 -5.54 42.18
C ILE A 678 6.98 -4.29 42.91
N LYS A 679 7.98 -4.43 43.79
CA LYS A 679 8.50 -3.32 44.60
C LYS A 679 9.18 -2.26 43.73
N LYS A 680 9.91 -2.69 42.70
CA LYS A 680 10.70 -1.82 41.85
C LYS A 680 9.83 -0.96 40.94
N PHE A 681 8.81 -1.54 40.31
CA PHE A 681 7.92 -0.85 39.38
C PHE A 681 6.59 -0.42 40.01
N SER A 682 6.41 -0.63 41.31
CA SER A 682 5.17 -0.31 42.04
C SER A 682 3.91 -0.94 41.40
N LEU A 683 4.00 -2.23 41.05
CA LEU A 683 2.94 -2.96 40.33
C LEU A 683 1.79 -3.37 41.27
N HIS A 684 0.88 -2.43 41.55
CA HIS A 684 -0.24 -2.65 42.49
C HIS A 684 -1.18 -3.80 42.10
N LYS A 685 -1.41 -4.02 40.80
CA LYS A 685 -2.29 -5.12 40.33
C LYS A 685 -1.66 -6.48 40.66
N LEU A 686 -0.38 -6.62 40.35
CA LEU A 686 0.38 -7.84 40.64
C LEU A 686 0.51 -8.07 42.16
N GLU A 687 0.75 -7.01 42.94
CA GLU A 687 0.77 -7.07 44.42
C GLU A 687 -0.53 -7.63 44.98
N THR A 688 -1.67 -7.16 44.47
CA THR A 688 -3.00 -7.62 44.89
C THR A 688 -3.20 -9.11 44.57
N CYS A 689 -2.78 -9.56 43.38
CA CYS A 689 -2.87 -10.97 42.97
C CYS A 689 -2.04 -11.88 43.89
N VAL A 690 -0.78 -11.49 44.15
CA VAL A 690 0.12 -12.24 45.06
C VAL A 690 -0.46 -12.30 46.47
N HIS A 691 -0.99 -11.19 46.98
CA HIS A 691 -1.59 -11.17 48.32
C HIS A 691 -2.79 -12.11 48.44
N ASN A 692 -3.70 -12.06 47.46
CA ASN A 692 -4.88 -12.93 47.44
C ASN A 692 -4.50 -14.42 47.35
N PHE A 693 -3.50 -14.76 46.55
CA PHE A 693 -3.01 -16.13 46.42
C PHE A 693 -2.40 -16.65 47.72
N LEU A 694 -1.55 -15.85 48.38
CA LEU A 694 -0.95 -16.23 49.66
C LEU A 694 -2.00 -16.45 50.75
N GLN A 695 -3.05 -15.61 50.80
CA GLN A 695 -4.17 -15.79 51.73
C GLN A 695 -4.98 -17.06 51.47
N GLN A 696 -5.08 -17.52 50.22
CA GLN A 696 -5.81 -18.75 49.88
C GLN A 696 -4.99 -20.02 50.16
N THR A 697 -3.66 -19.93 50.17
CA THR A 697 -2.76 -21.06 50.45
C THR A 697 -2.43 -21.26 51.93
N HIS A 698 -2.76 -20.29 52.79
CA HIS A 698 -2.64 -20.36 54.25
C HIS A 698 -3.97 -20.75 54.90
#